data_AF-A0A286HIJ3-F1
#
_entry.id   AF-A0A286HIJ3-F1
#
_cell.length_a   1.000
_cell.length_b   1.000
_cell.length_c   1.000
_cell.angle_alpha   90.00
_cell.angle_beta   90.00
_cell.angle_gamma   90.00
#
_symmetry.space_group_name_H-M   'P 1'
#
loop_
_entity.id
_entity.type
_entity.pdbx_description
1 polymer ?
#
loop_
_entity_poly.entity_id
_entity_poly.type
_entity_poly.pdbx_seq_one_letter_code
_entity_poly.pdbx_strand_id
1 'polypeptide(L)'
;MILTALQVEYDAVSARLEGLTRSSEKGTVFERGRLPGTPWTVVLAQTGPGNDNAALVTQHAYDLYRPRVLLFVGVAGGLKDDVRIGDVVIGERIYDYREKQSARGDHYRPRGWEAPWRLVQHVQRMTFGPDVAGRVRVAPIASGNVVLDRETSELGEVLRGNYDDAVAIEMESAGVCRAAHLIGGLDTLTIRGISDKADGGKGRADAGGSQEIAAWCAAAVAVRILASLAPVQETPTLPDAGSVGGAPGVGSASQELLGASAAGTDESGPPEEGKPPTVPPPRRRRTLLSRARLRRRAQPSNRSRTTLMACGAVALVGVLVAVLLKATADAGPPDGNSALKSCKVSQARVKLHVAASIDLSKSLSDAARAYGARQSLDGTCVQIEVSSVNSGTAMRALRQGWPEDDGPRPDVWSPAGSEWIDLARTPATSAAPQLLPESEPQSIVTSPLTIAMPRPMAQTMGWPEATIGWSDLAKWAEDPTHFWAEHGNKQWGALKLGKTNPDYSTSGLNATIGAFYAKTGTTGELSIRDVDSSANQAFVRNIEKSVVHYGDTTLTFLANLRAADDKGGREEVLKYISAVTVEESAVVAYNKGYPCGAYSYARGCEQRGKPKTPLVSFYPKDSDPASDHPYVQLRGIGTAKQKVSDDFLTYLHSTDAYRKYFAPYGYRTYKGEVLAHTGIDQDHGARKTPQTKGYDAPDGKVLYRLQQVWASLRRRANVLVVIDTSKSMDDKVPGTGRTKMELLRDAESALFDGFAKTDRVGLWEFSNAANLGGKHHYLPLVDIGPMGEKLTDHHGLTRKDALKGEVTGLVPNGATGLYGTVEAAVDTMRKDYDPAAINAIVLLTDGRNEGVPPTPNLENVLARIGTPDKRVRVFTVAYGSKADQQDVNGRSVLEEIAAATGAHAYDAKDPKILSEVLTSVISNF
;
A
#
# COMPACT_ATOMS: atom_id res chain seq x y z
N MET A 1 23.79 4.54 19.22
CA MET A 1 22.45 4.24 18.68
C MET A 1 22.42 2.78 18.33
N ILE A 2 21.30 2.10 18.60
CA ILE A 2 21.06 0.74 18.16
C ILE A 2 19.83 0.77 17.25
N LEU A 3 19.92 0.11 16.10
CA LEU A 3 18.77 -0.15 15.22
C LEU A 3 18.57 -1.65 15.08
N THR A 4 17.33 -2.08 14.86
CA THR A 4 16.93 -3.47 14.62
C THR A 4 15.92 -3.53 13.46
N ALA A 5 15.73 -4.67 12.80
CA ALA A 5 14.77 -4.82 11.71
C ALA A 5 13.41 -5.34 12.20
N LEU A 6 13.40 -6.26 13.18
CA LEU A 6 12.23 -7.01 13.64
C LEU A 6 11.94 -6.79 15.14
N GLN A 7 10.70 -7.07 15.56
CA GLN A 7 10.27 -6.89 16.96
C GLN A 7 11.05 -7.78 17.93
N VAL A 8 11.27 -9.06 17.60
CA VAL A 8 12.07 -10.00 18.43
C VAL A 8 13.51 -9.52 18.66
N GLU A 9 14.08 -8.80 17.70
CA GLU A 9 15.41 -8.20 17.79
C GLU A 9 15.37 -6.92 18.65
N TYR A 10 14.32 -6.11 18.48
CA TYR A 10 14.05 -4.93 19.31
C TYR A 10 13.90 -5.33 20.78
N ASP A 11 13.10 -6.35 21.07
CA ASP A 11 12.82 -6.86 22.42
C ASP A 11 14.08 -7.42 23.09
N ALA A 12 14.91 -8.15 22.34
CA ALA A 12 16.19 -8.64 22.82
C ALA A 12 17.16 -7.50 23.21
N VAL A 13 17.13 -6.36 22.51
CA VAL A 13 17.93 -5.18 22.86
C VAL A 13 17.27 -4.37 23.99
N SER A 14 15.95 -4.16 23.96
CA SER A 14 15.23 -3.34 24.95
C SER A 14 15.31 -3.94 26.35
N ALA A 15 15.26 -5.26 26.48
CA ALA A 15 15.46 -6.02 27.73
C ALA A 15 16.86 -5.85 28.38
N ARG A 16 17.78 -5.12 27.72
CA ARG A 16 19.14 -4.82 28.21
C ARG A 16 19.37 -3.31 28.46
N LEU A 17 18.31 -2.49 28.39
CA LEU A 17 18.37 -1.04 28.53
C LEU A 17 17.47 -0.55 29.68
N GLU A 18 17.94 0.46 30.41
CA GLU A 18 17.22 1.06 31.54
C GLU A 18 16.54 2.38 31.15
N GLY A 19 15.32 2.58 31.64
CA GLY A 19 14.60 3.85 31.51
C GLY A 19 14.34 4.25 30.06
N LEU A 20 14.00 3.28 29.21
CA LEU A 20 13.52 3.53 27.85
C LEU A 20 12.28 4.42 27.90
N THR A 21 12.32 5.51 27.14
CA THR A 21 11.26 6.51 27.03
C THR A 21 11.09 6.94 25.58
N ARG A 22 9.85 7.02 25.10
CA ARG A 22 9.55 7.47 23.74
C ARG A 22 10.04 8.89 23.51
N SER A 23 10.85 9.07 22.48
CA SER A 23 11.55 10.31 22.15
C SER A 23 11.23 10.88 20.75
N SER A 24 10.28 10.25 20.04
CA SER A 24 9.66 10.76 18.81
C SER A 24 8.17 10.45 18.75
N GLU A 25 7.38 11.43 18.32
CA GLU A 25 5.93 11.33 18.12
C GLU A 25 5.52 11.27 16.63
N LYS A 26 6.45 11.48 15.69
CA LYS A 26 6.16 11.53 14.24
C LYS A 26 7.02 10.54 13.46
N GLY A 27 6.38 9.68 12.66
CA GLY A 27 7.05 8.64 11.88
C GLY A 27 7.58 7.50 12.75
N THR A 28 8.80 7.05 12.48
CA THR A 28 9.49 5.99 13.25
C THR A 28 9.51 6.31 14.74
N VAL A 29 9.14 5.32 15.57
CA VAL A 29 9.21 5.43 17.02
C VAL A 29 10.66 5.20 17.46
N PHE A 30 11.26 6.24 18.04
CA PHE A 30 12.58 6.18 18.67
C PHE A 30 12.40 6.20 20.19
N GLU A 31 12.99 5.25 20.88
CA GLU A 31 13.06 5.25 22.34
C GLU A 31 14.48 5.59 22.81
N ARG A 32 14.56 6.36 23.89
CA ARG A 32 15.81 6.79 24.52
C ARG A 32 15.89 6.21 25.92
N GLY A 33 16.96 5.48 26.19
CA GLY A 33 17.28 4.91 27.51
C GLY A 33 18.77 5.00 27.82
N ARG A 34 19.21 4.25 28.83
CA ARG A 34 20.62 4.12 29.24
C ARG A 34 21.07 2.67 29.19
N LEU A 35 22.36 2.45 28.93
CA LEU A 35 22.98 1.14 29.06
C LEU A 35 23.50 0.95 30.51
N PRO A 36 23.03 -0.06 31.27
CA PRO A 36 23.35 -0.24 32.68
C PRO A 36 24.85 -0.27 32.97
N GLY A 37 25.27 0.35 34.08
CA GLY A 37 26.67 0.43 34.49
C GLY A 37 27.57 1.30 33.60
N THR A 38 27.03 2.03 32.63
CA THR A 38 27.79 2.88 31.70
C THR A 38 27.20 4.29 31.57
N PRO A 39 27.99 5.29 31.11
CA PRO A 39 27.46 6.62 30.78
C PRO A 39 26.74 6.68 29.41
N TRP A 40 26.55 5.55 28.71
CA TRP A 40 25.95 5.56 27.38
C TRP A 40 24.43 5.81 27.42
N THR A 41 24.01 6.94 26.84
CA THR A 41 22.63 7.07 26.33
C THR A 41 22.49 6.20 25.09
N VAL A 42 21.45 5.37 25.05
CA VAL A 42 21.09 4.57 23.88
C VAL A 42 19.78 5.10 23.30
N VAL A 43 19.80 5.42 22.00
CA VAL A 43 18.58 5.51 21.20
C VAL A 43 18.39 4.16 20.51
N LEU A 44 17.20 3.59 20.63
CA LEU A 44 16.75 2.33 20.05
C LEU A 44 15.54 2.58 19.13
N ALA A 45 15.54 1.99 17.95
CA ALA A 45 14.36 1.92 17.08
C ALA A 45 14.38 0.68 16.19
N GLN A 46 13.19 0.18 15.87
CA GLN A 46 13.00 -0.79 14.81
C GLN A 46 12.87 -0.05 13.47
N THR A 47 13.65 -0.45 12.46
CA THR A 47 13.55 0.07 11.09
C THR A 47 12.36 -0.53 10.35
N GLY A 48 12.07 -1.81 10.59
CA GLY A 48 11.35 -2.66 9.65
C GLY A 48 12.30 -3.26 8.60
N PRO A 49 11.91 -4.33 7.90
CA PRO A 49 12.77 -5.03 6.96
C PRO A 49 13.05 -4.23 5.67
N GLY A 50 14.08 -4.65 4.94
CA GLY A 50 14.50 -4.11 3.64
C GLY A 50 15.46 -2.91 3.69
N ASN A 51 16.47 -2.94 2.81
CA ASN A 51 17.58 -1.98 2.79
C ASN A 51 17.15 -0.52 2.64
N ASP A 52 16.20 -0.21 1.75
CA ASP A 52 15.80 1.19 1.47
C ASP A 52 15.18 1.86 2.70
N ASN A 53 14.36 1.11 3.44
CA ASN A 53 13.74 1.55 4.68
C ASN A 53 14.78 1.69 5.81
N ALA A 54 15.66 0.70 5.98
CA ALA A 54 16.75 0.76 6.94
C ALA A 54 17.72 1.94 6.69
N ALA A 55 17.96 2.30 5.42
CA ALA A 55 18.74 3.48 5.04
C ALA A 55 18.03 4.80 5.44
N LEU A 56 16.73 4.93 5.14
CA LEU A 56 15.93 6.12 5.48
C LEU A 56 15.84 6.33 6.99
N VAL A 57 15.59 5.26 7.76
CA VAL A 57 15.56 5.33 9.23
C VAL A 57 16.94 5.67 9.79
N THR A 58 18.02 5.11 9.24
CA THR A 58 19.40 5.46 9.65
C THR A 58 19.71 6.94 9.45
N GLN A 59 19.32 7.53 8.30
CA GLN A 59 19.49 8.96 8.03
C GLN A 59 18.67 9.81 9.01
N HIS A 60 17.37 9.54 9.13
CA HIS A 60 16.47 10.28 10.02
C HIS A 60 16.94 10.24 11.48
N ALA A 61 17.38 9.07 11.95
CA ALA A 61 17.88 8.88 13.31
C ALA A 61 19.24 9.58 13.53
N TYR A 62 20.11 9.63 12.51
CA TYR A 62 21.34 10.42 12.59
C TYR A 62 21.05 11.93 12.66
N ASP A 63 20.11 12.44 11.87
CA ASP A 63 19.75 13.86 11.89
C ASP A 63 19.10 14.30 13.20
N LEU A 64 18.27 13.44 13.83
CA LEU A 64 17.67 13.70 15.14
C LEU A 64 18.68 13.63 16.30
N TYR A 65 19.57 12.64 16.32
CA TYR A 65 20.33 12.28 17.52
C TYR A 65 21.85 12.36 17.41
N ARG A 66 22.40 12.61 16.21
CA ARG A 66 23.85 12.72 15.89
C ARG A 66 24.74 11.72 16.66
N PRO A 67 24.44 10.40 16.60
CA PRO A 67 25.09 9.41 17.42
C PRO A 67 26.56 9.20 17.05
N ARG A 68 27.42 9.00 18.08
CA ARG A 68 28.85 8.67 17.91
C ARG A 68 29.14 7.27 17.37
N VAL A 69 28.17 6.35 17.45
CA VAL A 69 28.26 4.98 16.92
C VAL A 69 26.86 4.43 16.64
N LEU A 70 26.75 3.66 15.57
CA LEU A 70 25.58 2.88 15.19
C LEU A 70 25.91 1.39 15.28
N LEU A 71 25.18 0.66 16.12
CA LEU A 71 25.16 -0.79 16.09
C LEU A 71 23.86 -1.23 15.43
N PHE A 72 23.93 -2.10 14.42
CA PHE A 72 22.75 -2.65 13.77
C PHE A 72 22.64 -4.13 14.12
N VAL A 73 21.59 -4.48 14.86
CA VAL A 73 21.49 -5.73 15.62
C VAL A 73 20.29 -6.52 15.12
N GLY A 74 20.44 -7.84 14.95
CA GLY A 74 19.32 -8.71 14.58
C GLY A 74 19.74 -10.13 14.21
N VAL A 75 18.98 -10.78 13.32
CA VAL A 75 19.22 -12.17 12.89
C VAL A 75 19.68 -12.30 11.44
N ALA A 76 20.23 -13.46 11.09
CA ALA A 76 20.64 -13.83 9.73
C ALA A 76 20.58 -15.36 9.52
N GLY A 77 20.49 -15.79 8.26
CA GLY A 77 20.73 -17.18 7.86
C GLY A 77 22.22 -17.45 7.71
N GLY A 78 22.73 -18.58 8.18
CA GLY A 78 24.15 -18.96 8.08
C GLY A 78 24.51 -19.62 6.75
N LEU A 79 25.48 -19.07 6.02
CA LEU A 79 25.87 -19.50 4.66
C LEU A 79 26.95 -20.61 4.61
N LYS A 80 27.42 -21.11 5.77
CA LYS A 80 28.51 -22.09 5.85
C LYS A 80 28.19 -23.20 6.85
N ASP A 81 28.67 -24.42 6.59
CA ASP A 81 28.43 -25.60 7.44
C ASP A 81 28.78 -25.38 8.90
N ASP A 82 29.92 -24.74 9.17
CA ASP A 82 30.45 -24.53 10.51
C ASP A 82 29.70 -23.45 11.32
N VAL A 83 28.91 -22.59 10.65
CA VAL A 83 28.10 -21.53 11.26
C VAL A 83 26.85 -22.17 11.87
N ARG A 84 26.71 -22.12 13.21
CA ARG A 84 25.62 -22.79 13.93
C ARG A 84 24.53 -21.81 14.37
N ILE A 85 23.30 -22.31 14.59
CA ILE A 85 22.24 -21.51 15.23
C ILE A 85 22.75 -21.04 16.60
N GLY A 86 22.58 -19.75 16.89
CA GLY A 86 23.14 -19.11 18.09
C GLY A 86 24.61 -18.66 17.99
N ASP A 87 25.34 -18.98 16.92
CA ASP A 87 26.56 -18.23 16.58
C ASP A 87 26.17 -16.75 16.31
N VAL A 88 27.12 -15.83 16.50
CA VAL A 88 26.94 -14.40 16.18
C VAL A 88 28.03 -13.96 15.20
N VAL A 89 27.62 -13.40 14.08
CA VAL A 89 28.50 -12.84 13.04
C VAL A 89 28.52 -11.33 13.19
N ILE A 90 29.72 -10.78 13.28
CA ILE A 90 29.97 -9.35 13.29
C ILE A 90 30.55 -8.96 11.93
N GLY A 91 29.84 -8.11 11.20
CA GLY A 91 30.16 -7.76 9.82
C GLY A 91 31.39 -6.87 9.73
N GLU A 92 32.55 -7.43 9.39
CA GLU A 92 33.71 -6.61 8.99
C GLU A 92 33.54 -6.01 7.59
N ARG A 93 32.74 -6.66 6.74
CA ARG A 93 32.39 -6.21 5.39
C ARG A 93 30.96 -6.60 5.07
N ILE A 94 30.17 -5.64 4.59
CA ILE A 94 28.80 -5.84 4.14
C ILE A 94 28.77 -5.74 2.62
N TYR A 95 28.30 -6.80 1.97
CA TYR A 95 28.09 -6.83 0.52
C TYR A 95 26.63 -6.56 0.15
N ASP A 96 26.37 -5.55 -0.68
CA ASP A 96 25.15 -5.52 -1.49
C ASP A 96 25.32 -6.53 -2.64
N TYR A 97 24.50 -7.59 -2.63
CA TYR A 97 24.58 -8.64 -3.63
C TYR A 97 23.74 -8.37 -4.90
N ARG A 98 23.04 -7.24 -5.01
CA ARG A 98 22.12 -6.92 -6.13
C ARG A 98 22.39 -5.59 -6.86
N GLU A 99 23.19 -4.65 -6.35
CA GLU A 99 23.29 -3.29 -6.93
C GLU A 99 23.61 -3.28 -8.45
N LYS A 100 24.46 -4.20 -8.93
CA LYS A 100 24.89 -4.26 -10.34
C LYS A 100 25.09 -5.68 -10.86
N GLN A 101 24.03 -6.25 -11.44
CA GLN A 101 24.07 -7.43 -12.30
C GLN A 101 24.41 -7.05 -13.75
N SER A 102 25.01 -7.95 -14.53
CA SER A 102 25.22 -7.78 -15.97
C SER A 102 23.90 -7.86 -16.75
N ALA A 103 23.87 -7.28 -17.96
CA ALA A 103 22.73 -7.39 -18.87
C ALA A 103 22.46 -8.81 -19.43
N ARG A 104 23.20 -9.81 -18.95
CA ARG A 104 23.04 -11.25 -19.27
C ARG A 104 22.75 -12.11 -18.03
N GLY A 105 22.75 -11.51 -16.84
CA GLY A 105 22.67 -12.23 -15.56
C GLY A 105 23.98 -12.87 -15.08
N ASP A 106 24.93 -13.10 -15.99
CA ASP A 106 26.16 -13.89 -15.81
C ASP A 106 27.23 -13.33 -14.84
N HIS A 107 27.19 -12.04 -14.51
CA HIS A 107 28.20 -11.41 -13.65
C HIS A 107 27.62 -10.36 -12.71
N TYR A 108 27.94 -10.48 -11.42
CA TYR A 108 27.62 -9.50 -10.39
C TYR A 108 28.86 -8.65 -10.08
N ARG A 109 28.68 -7.34 -9.91
CA ARG A 109 29.72 -6.42 -9.43
C ARG A 109 29.42 -6.08 -7.96
N PRO A 110 30.11 -6.70 -6.99
CA PRO A 110 29.82 -6.48 -5.58
C PRO A 110 30.08 -5.03 -5.19
N ARG A 111 29.21 -4.47 -4.35
CA ARG A 111 29.52 -3.26 -3.59
C ARG A 111 29.70 -3.64 -2.13
N GLY A 112 30.90 -3.44 -1.61
CA GLY A 112 31.23 -3.63 -0.21
C GLY A 112 31.25 -2.31 0.55
N TRP A 113 30.80 -2.34 1.81
CA TRP A 113 31.20 -1.37 2.84
C TRP A 113 31.96 -2.10 3.93
N GLU A 114 33.13 -1.59 4.30
CA GLU A 114 33.93 -2.13 5.40
C GLU A 114 33.54 -1.44 6.71
N ALA A 115 33.46 -2.21 7.80
CA ALA A 115 33.27 -1.66 9.12
C ALA A 115 34.54 -0.86 9.54
N PRO A 116 34.40 0.21 10.34
CA PRO A 116 35.54 1.00 10.78
C PRO A 116 36.59 0.12 11.47
N TRP A 117 37.81 0.10 10.93
CA TRP A 117 38.88 -0.80 11.37
C TRP A 117 39.16 -0.73 12.89
N ARG A 118 38.96 0.45 13.50
CA ARG A 118 39.05 0.63 14.96
C ARG A 118 38.04 -0.23 15.75
N LEU A 119 36.82 -0.41 15.24
CA LEU A 119 35.80 -1.27 15.86
C LEU A 119 36.13 -2.74 15.60
N VAL A 120 36.57 -3.09 14.39
CA VAL A 120 36.99 -4.45 14.03
C VAL A 120 38.14 -4.92 14.93
N GLN A 121 39.22 -4.14 15.08
CA GLN A 121 40.33 -4.46 15.97
C GLN A 121 39.95 -4.50 17.46
N HIS A 122 38.99 -3.67 17.88
CA HIS A 122 38.49 -3.68 19.26
C HIS A 122 37.74 -4.97 19.54
N VAL A 123 36.78 -5.33 18.68
CA VAL A 123 35.99 -6.58 18.76
C VAL A 123 36.87 -7.83 18.70
N GLN A 124 37.87 -7.86 17.81
CA GLN A 124 38.80 -9.00 17.67
C GLN A 124 39.62 -9.28 18.95
N ARG A 125 39.69 -8.34 19.90
CA ARG A 125 40.36 -8.49 21.20
C ARG A 125 39.40 -8.81 22.34
N MET A 126 38.08 -8.84 22.09
CA MET A 126 37.08 -9.12 23.11
C MET A 126 36.85 -10.62 23.27
N THR A 127 36.81 -11.08 24.52
CA THR A 127 36.17 -12.35 24.88
C THR A 127 34.69 -12.12 25.15
N PHE A 128 33.86 -13.06 24.71
CA PHE A 128 32.41 -13.07 24.93
C PHE A 128 32.05 -14.13 26.00
N GLY A 129 30.99 -13.86 26.77
CA GLY A 129 30.59 -14.66 27.94
C GLY A 129 29.67 -15.84 27.61
N PRO A 130 29.23 -16.59 28.63
CA PRO A 130 28.27 -17.69 28.46
C PRO A 130 26.87 -17.24 28.01
N ASP A 131 26.61 -15.93 27.99
CA ASP A 131 25.35 -15.30 27.57
C ASP A 131 25.13 -15.36 26.04
N VAL A 132 26.07 -15.96 25.30
CA VAL A 132 26.00 -16.25 23.87
C VAL A 132 26.02 -17.78 23.69
N ALA A 133 24.99 -18.34 23.07
CA ALA A 133 24.82 -19.79 22.95
C ALA A 133 25.81 -20.45 21.97
N GLY A 134 26.26 -19.71 20.95
CA GLY A 134 27.25 -20.14 19.97
C GLY A 134 28.52 -19.29 19.96
N ARG A 135 29.28 -19.39 18.88
CA ARG A 135 30.56 -18.69 18.69
C ARG A 135 30.35 -17.31 18.12
N VAL A 136 31.03 -16.31 18.69
CA VAL A 136 31.14 -14.98 18.08
C VAL A 136 32.28 -14.98 17.05
N ARG A 137 32.02 -14.57 15.81
CA ARG A 137 33.00 -14.48 14.73
C ARG A 137 32.92 -13.13 14.03
N VAL A 138 34.07 -12.61 13.60
CA VAL A 138 34.16 -11.42 12.73
C VAL A 138 34.37 -11.93 11.31
N ALA A 139 33.47 -11.59 10.39
CA ALA A 139 33.47 -12.10 9.02
C ALA A 139 32.55 -11.27 8.09
N PRO A 140 32.65 -11.41 6.76
CA PRO A 140 31.74 -10.76 5.81
C PRO A 140 30.29 -11.29 5.88
N ILE A 141 29.33 -10.42 5.56
CA ILE A 141 27.88 -10.70 5.51
C ILE A 141 27.30 -10.20 4.17
N ALA A 142 26.44 -11.01 3.55
CA ALA A 142 25.70 -10.66 2.35
C ALA A 142 24.35 -10.00 2.69
N SER A 143 23.98 -8.96 1.96
CA SER A 143 22.78 -8.15 2.22
C SER A 143 22.02 -7.79 0.94
N GLY A 144 20.70 -7.91 0.96
CA GLY A 144 19.85 -7.60 -0.19
C GLY A 144 18.38 -7.96 0.02
N ASN A 145 17.47 -7.33 -0.73
CA ASN A 145 16.01 -7.38 -0.49
C ASN A 145 15.33 -8.72 -0.88
N VAL A 146 15.98 -9.89 -0.70
CA VAL A 146 15.44 -11.22 -0.98
C VAL A 146 15.87 -12.21 0.13
N VAL A 147 14.93 -13.03 0.61
CA VAL A 147 15.24 -14.15 1.52
C VAL A 147 15.84 -15.31 0.71
N LEU A 148 16.99 -15.84 1.15
CA LEU A 148 17.51 -17.11 0.64
C LEU A 148 16.74 -18.27 1.30
N ASP A 149 15.71 -18.79 0.63
CA ASP A 149 14.96 -19.96 1.12
C ASP A 149 15.80 -21.24 1.06
N ARG A 150 16.61 -21.44 0.00
CA ARG A 150 17.42 -22.66 -0.19
C ARG A 150 18.78 -22.40 -0.79
N GLU A 151 19.78 -23.11 -0.29
CA GLU A 151 21.16 -23.10 -0.77
C GLU A 151 21.30 -23.49 -2.26
N THR A 152 20.42 -24.36 -2.77
CA THR A 152 20.41 -24.81 -4.18
C THR A 152 19.58 -23.91 -5.11
N SER A 153 19.24 -22.68 -4.69
CA SER A 153 18.59 -21.69 -5.55
C SER A 153 19.61 -20.92 -6.39
N GLU A 154 19.15 -20.24 -7.45
CA GLU A 154 19.97 -19.32 -8.25
C GLU A 154 20.70 -18.29 -7.37
N LEU A 155 20.02 -17.76 -6.34
CA LEU A 155 20.65 -16.85 -5.37
C LEU A 155 21.73 -17.54 -4.53
N GLY A 156 21.52 -18.78 -4.11
CA GLY A 156 22.53 -19.58 -3.40
C GLY A 156 23.76 -19.89 -4.26
N GLU A 157 23.57 -20.16 -5.56
CA GLU A 157 24.67 -20.31 -6.52
C GLU A 157 25.44 -19.00 -6.74
N VAL A 158 24.74 -17.87 -6.84
CA VAL A 158 25.36 -16.53 -6.94
C VAL A 158 26.16 -16.19 -5.68
N LEU A 159 25.66 -16.51 -4.49
CA LEU A 159 26.37 -16.29 -3.23
C LEU A 159 27.63 -17.17 -3.14
N ARG A 160 27.52 -18.47 -3.44
CA ARG A 160 28.68 -19.39 -3.50
C ARG A 160 29.67 -19.05 -4.62
N GLY A 161 29.22 -18.45 -5.72
CA GLY A 161 30.07 -18.12 -6.87
C GLY A 161 30.74 -16.73 -6.83
N ASN A 162 30.12 -15.75 -6.18
CA ASN A 162 30.55 -14.34 -6.22
C ASN A 162 30.83 -13.73 -4.83
N TYR A 163 30.42 -14.39 -3.74
CA TYR A 163 30.47 -13.87 -2.36
C TYR A 163 30.90 -14.98 -1.36
N ASP A 164 31.82 -15.87 -1.77
CA ASP A 164 32.17 -17.08 -1.01
C ASP A 164 32.83 -16.80 0.37
N ASP A 165 33.32 -15.58 0.60
CA ASP A 165 33.81 -15.13 1.91
C ASP A 165 32.68 -14.74 2.88
N ALA A 166 31.44 -14.57 2.40
CA ALA A 166 30.29 -14.29 3.25
C ALA A 166 29.86 -15.53 4.06
N VAL A 167 29.68 -15.35 5.37
CA VAL A 167 29.29 -16.44 6.30
C VAL A 167 27.83 -16.37 6.73
N ALA A 168 27.12 -15.29 6.42
CA ALA A 168 25.72 -15.09 6.74
C ALA A 168 25.00 -14.19 5.70
N ILE A 169 23.67 -14.29 5.64
CA ILE A 169 22.79 -13.48 4.77
C ILE A 169 21.61 -12.86 5.52
N GLU A 170 21.30 -11.61 5.19
CA GLU A 170 20.22 -10.79 5.74
C GLU A 170 19.73 -9.74 4.72
N MET A 171 18.85 -8.81 5.11
CA MET A 171 18.06 -7.98 4.18
C MET A 171 18.18 -6.45 4.36
N GLU A 172 19.05 -5.94 5.24
CA GLU A 172 19.04 -4.53 5.67
C GLU A 172 20.41 -3.85 5.83
N SER A 173 21.49 -4.62 6.07
CA SER A 173 22.79 -4.06 6.42
C SER A 173 23.41 -3.20 5.31
N ALA A 174 23.18 -3.53 4.03
CA ALA A 174 23.67 -2.70 2.92
C ALA A 174 23.03 -1.31 2.93
N GLY A 175 21.74 -1.21 3.27
CA GLY A 175 21.02 0.06 3.44
C GLY A 175 21.58 0.89 4.58
N VAL A 176 21.79 0.27 5.75
CA VAL A 176 22.38 0.94 6.92
C VAL A 176 23.80 1.42 6.64
N CYS A 177 24.66 0.56 6.09
CA CYS A 177 26.03 0.91 5.74
C CYS A 177 26.10 1.98 4.63
N ARG A 178 25.20 1.93 3.64
CA ARG A 178 25.07 2.96 2.60
C ARG A 178 24.68 4.31 3.18
N ALA A 179 23.74 4.36 4.11
CA ALA A 179 23.36 5.60 4.81
C ALA A 179 24.54 6.14 5.63
N ALA A 180 25.16 5.33 6.49
CA ALA A 180 26.31 5.73 7.30
C ALA A 180 27.51 6.23 6.46
N HIS A 181 27.76 5.60 5.32
CA HIS A 181 28.80 6.01 4.37
C HIS A 181 28.48 7.36 3.69
N LEU A 182 27.21 7.62 3.37
CA LEU A 182 26.78 8.90 2.77
C LEU A 182 26.70 10.05 3.80
N ILE A 183 26.39 9.73 5.05
CA ILE A 183 26.42 10.66 6.19
C ILE A 183 27.85 11.20 6.44
N GLY A 184 28.84 10.29 6.42
CA GLY A 184 30.23 10.61 6.73
C GLY A 184 30.48 10.73 8.25
N GLY A 185 31.45 9.97 8.77
CA GLY A 185 31.83 10.02 10.18
C GLY A 185 30.86 9.31 11.16
N LEU A 186 29.87 8.56 10.67
CA LEU A 186 29.06 7.67 11.49
C LEU A 186 29.70 6.26 11.55
N ASP A 187 30.50 6.01 12.58
CA ASP A 187 31.02 4.67 12.88
C ASP A 187 29.87 3.66 13.01
N THR A 188 29.92 2.60 12.21
CA THR A 188 28.81 1.63 12.07
C THR A 188 29.33 0.19 12.15
N LEU A 189 28.63 -0.67 12.88
CA LEU A 189 28.94 -2.09 12.99
C LEU A 189 27.65 -2.92 12.96
N THR A 190 27.63 -4.00 12.19
CA THR A 190 26.48 -4.90 12.05
C THR A 190 26.74 -6.19 12.84
N ILE A 191 25.71 -6.68 13.53
CA ILE A 191 25.81 -7.78 14.50
C ILE A 191 24.59 -8.69 14.31
N ARG A 192 24.80 -9.87 13.74
CA ARG A 192 23.75 -10.80 13.33
C ARG A 192 23.88 -12.15 14.04
N GLY A 193 22.87 -12.53 14.81
CA GLY A 193 22.74 -13.87 15.38
C GLY A 193 22.17 -14.84 14.36
N ILE A 194 22.63 -16.09 14.35
CA ILE A 194 22.19 -17.06 13.34
C ILE A 194 20.90 -17.75 13.76
N SER A 195 19.81 -17.48 13.04
CA SER A 195 18.47 -18.06 13.27
C SER A 195 18.26 -19.39 12.55
N ASP A 196 18.84 -19.52 11.36
CA ASP A 196 18.61 -20.63 10.44
C ASP A 196 19.82 -20.86 9.51
N LYS A 197 19.69 -21.80 8.58
CA LYS A 197 20.76 -22.26 7.66
C LYS A 197 20.54 -21.87 6.20
N ALA A 198 19.50 -21.09 5.88
CA ALA A 198 19.13 -20.71 4.50
C ALA A 198 19.05 -21.92 3.51
N ASP A 199 18.66 -23.09 4.02
CA ASP A 199 18.77 -24.42 3.40
C ASP A 199 17.41 -25.07 3.05
N GLY A 200 16.30 -24.38 3.31
CA GLY A 200 14.93 -24.89 3.24
C GLY A 200 14.43 -25.50 4.55
N GLY A 201 15.23 -25.49 5.61
CA GLY A 201 14.88 -25.97 6.94
C GLY A 201 14.10 -24.96 7.79
N LYS A 202 14.03 -23.69 7.38
CA LYS A 202 13.63 -22.54 8.21
C LYS A 202 12.34 -22.73 9.02
N GLY A 203 11.25 -23.19 8.40
CA GLY A 203 9.98 -23.43 9.10
C GLY A 203 10.02 -24.49 10.22
N ARG A 204 11.07 -25.33 10.29
CA ARG A 204 11.33 -26.25 11.42
C ARG A 204 12.29 -25.66 12.46
N ALA A 205 13.08 -24.64 12.12
CA ALA A 205 13.95 -23.93 13.05
C ALA A 205 13.16 -22.87 13.85
N ASP A 206 12.37 -22.05 13.15
CA ASP A 206 11.57 -20.98 13.75
C ASP A 206 10.54 -21.53 14.77
N ALA A 207 9.95 -22.70 14.48
CA ALA A 207 9.06 -23.42 15.41
C ALA A 207 9.74 -23.92 16.70
N GLY A 208 11.08 -23.88 16.76
CA GLY A 208 11.89 -24.23 17.94
C GLY A 208 12.44 -23.02 18.72
N GLY A 209 12.05 -21.79 18.36
CA GLY A 209 12.52 -20.57 19.04
C GLY A 209 13.96 -20.15 18.69
N SER A 210 14.46 -20.57 17.52
CA SER A 210 15.84 -20.26 17.09
C SER A 210 16.05 -18.75 16.83
N GLN A 211 15.01 -18.04 16.42
CA GLN A 211 15.06 -16.61 16.14
C GLN A 211 15.23 -15.77 17.42
N GLU A 212 14.52 -16.12 18.48
CA GLU A 212 14.63 -15.55 19.83
C GLU A 212 16.04 -15.77 20.39
N ILE A 213 16.57 -16.99 20.29
CA ILE A 213 17.93 -17.33 20.72
C ILE A 213 18.96 -16.50 19.94
N ALA A 214 18.82 -16.41 18.62
CA ALA A 214 19.69 -15.63 17.75
C ALA A 214 19.67 -14.13 18.09
N ALA A 215 18.48 -13.54 18.24
CA ALA A 215 18.29 -12.15 18.63
C ALA A 215 18.88 -11.86 20.02
N TRP A 216 18.65 -12.74 20.99
CA TRP A 216 19.20 -12.63 22.35
C TRP A 216 20.73 -12.65 22.36
N CYS A 217 21.35 -13.55 21.59
CA CYS A 217 22.79 -13.64 21.42
C CYS A 217 23.37 -12.39 20.74
N ALA A 218 22.74 -11.91 19.66
CA ALA A 218 23.16 -10.69 18.97
C ALA A 218 23.09 -9.45 19.87
N ALA A 219 22.01 -9.31 20.65
CA ALA A 219 21.84 -8.23 21.60
C ALA A 219 22.85 -8.29 22.77
N ALA A 220 23.18 -9.48 23.27
CA ALA A 220 24.24 -9.67 24.27
C ALA A 220 25.61 -9.18 23.76
N VAL A 221 25.97 -9.58 22.54
CA VAL A 221 27.21 -9.16 21.85
C VAL A 221 27.23 -7.64 21.65
N ALA A 222 26.16 -7.06 21.11
CA ALA A 222 26.07 -5.62 20.85
C ALA A 222 26.19 -4.77 22.11
N VAL A 223 25.51 -5.15 23.20
CA VAL A 223 25.59 -4.48 24.49
C VAL A 223 26.98 -4.58 25.11
N ARG A 224 27.62 -5.75 25.05
CA ARG A 224 28.99 -5.96 25.56
C ARG A 224 30.02 -5.13 24.78
N ILE A 225 29.85 -5.01 23.46
CA ILE A 225 30.68 -4.12 22.62
C ILE A 225 30.47 -2.66 23.00
N LEU A 226 29.22 -2.20 23.14
CA LEU A 226 28.94 -0.81 23.49
C LEU A 226 29.48 -0.46 24.89
N ALA A 227 29.36 -1.36 25.86
CA ALA A 227 29.91 -1.18 27.21
C ALA A 227 31.45 -1.10 27.24
N SER A 228 32.14 -1.82 26.35
CA SER A 228 33.61 -1.80 26.26
C SER A 228 34.18 -0.62 25.46
N LEU A 229 33.34 0.13 24.74
CA LEU A 229 33.73 1.38 24.09
C LEU A 229 33.72 2.52 25.11
N ALA A 230 34.89 3.11 25.37
CA ALA A 230 35.01 4.31 26.20
C ALA A 230 34.38 5.52 25.50
N PRO A 231 33.61 6.37 26.21
CA PRO A 231 33.27 7.69 25.71
C PRO A 231 34.55 8.53 25.63
N VAL A 232 34.90 8.99 24.43
CA VAL A 232 35.97 9.96 24.24
C VAL A 232 35.60 11.23 25.00
N GLN A 233 36.32 11.52 26.10
CA GLN A 233 36.29 12.84 26.74
C GLN A 233 36.62 13.90 25.69
N GLU A 234 35.93 15.03 25.71
CA GLU A 234 36.33 16.15 24.87
C GLU A 234 37.69 16.64 25.35
N THR A 235 38.69 16.53 24.46
CA THR A 235 40.02 17.11 24.71
C THR A 235 39.83 18.60 25.02
N PRO A 236 40.39 19.13 26.13
CA PRO A 236 40.27 20.55 26.43
C PRO A 236 40.71 21.39 25.23
N THR A 237 39.88 22.35 24.84
CA THR A 237 40.25 23.32 23.81
C THR A 237 41.53 24.03 24.24
N LEU A 238 42.53 24.06 23.35
CA LEU A 238 43.72 24.87 23.55
C LEU A 238 43.27 26.33 23.75
N PRO A 239 43.76 27.06 24.78
CA PRO A 239 43.31 28.41 25.04
C PRO A 239 43.58 29.36 23.87
N ASP A 240 42.67 30.31 23.62
CA ASP A 240 42.85 31.36 22.62
C ASP A 240 44.09 32.22 22.93
N ALA A 241 45.15 32.04 22.14
CA ALA A 241 46.38 32.81 22.22
C ALA A 241 46.21 34.19 21.57
N GLY A 242 45.37 35.04 22.16
CA GLY A 242 44.78 36.23 21.51
C GLY A 242 44.97 37.58 22.22
N SER A 243 46.08 37.84 22.92
CA SER A 243 46.31 39.15 23.57
C SER A 243 47.79 39.46 23.87
N VAL A 244 48.33 40.50 23.20
CA VAL A 244 49.46 41.42 23.61
C VAL A 244 50.81 40.78 24.04
N GLY A 245 51.99 41.19 23.55
CA GLY A 245 52.36 42.17 22.52
C GLY A 245 53.73 42.85 22.77
N GLY A 246 54.58 43.00 21.74
CA GLY A 246 55.72 43.95 21.74
C GLY A 246 57.15 43.41 21.49
N ALA A 247 57.63 43.56 20.24
CA ALA A 247 58.96 44.07 19.80
C ALA A 247 60.32 43.54 20.37
N PRO A 248 61.49 43.82 19.75
CA PRO A 248 61.85 43.92 18.32
C PRO A 248 63.16 43.13 17.94
N GLY A 249 63.59 43.17 16.67
CA GLY A 249 64.89 42.65 16.17
C GLY A 249 64.73 41.79 14.91
N VAL A 250 65.18 42.14 13.70
CA VAL A 250 66.52 42.51 13.17
C VAL A 250 67.48 41.32 12.98
N GLY A 251 67.34 40.65 11.81
CA GLY A 251 68.40 40.49 10.80
C GLY A 251 69.56 39.49 11.02
N SER A 252 70.02 38.89 9.90
CA SER A 252 71.23 38.04 9.77
C SER A 252 71.18 36.67 10.50
N ALA A 253 71.95 35.64 10.17
CA ALA A 253 72.70 35.29 8.95
C ALA A 253 72.99 33.76 8.93
N SER A 254 73.64 33.30 7.85
CA SER A 254 74.20 31.97 7.61
C SER A 254 74.83 31.25 8.81
N GLN A 255 74.65 29.93 8.93
CA GLN A 255 75.75 28.94 8.76
C GLN A 255 75.32 27.45 8.84
N GLU A 256 75.66 26.72 7.77
CA GLU A 256 76.44 25.46 7.68
C GLU A 256 76.77 24.53 8.88
N LEU A 257 77.08 23.27 8.50
CA LEU A 257 77.90 22.23 9.18
C LEU A 257 77.28 21.59 10.46
N LEU A 258 77.35 20.28 10.76
CA LEU A 258 77.90 19.02 10.18
C LEU A 258 76.88 17.86 10.49
N GLY A 259 76.89 16.65 9.92
CA GLY A 259 77.75 15.99 8.92
C GLY A 259 77.72 14.45 9.08
N ALA A 260 78.23 13.67 8.10
CA ALA A 260 78.40 12.19 8.11
C ALA A 260 77.11 11.33 8.19
N SER A 261 77.02 10.05 7.75
CA SER A 261 77.72 9.18 6.76
C SER A 261 76.80 7.92 6.57
N ALA A 262 76.86 7.05 5.56
CA ALA A 262 77.85 6.79 4.52
C ALA A 262 77.22 6.27 3.21
N ALA A 263 77.99 6.40 2.13
CA ALA A 263 78.33 5.43 1.06
C ALA A 263 77.33 4.32 0.62
N GLY A 264 77.23 4.01 -0.68
CA GLY A 264 78.00 4.49 -1.84
C GLY A 264 77.33 4.15 -3.18
N THR A 265 77.66 4.86 -4.28
CA THR A 265 78.77 4.57 -5.22
C THR A 265 78.47 3.38 -6.16
N ASP A 266 78.53 3.49 -7.49
CA ASP A 266 79.04 4.59 -8.32
C ASP A 266 78.49 4.57 -9.78
N GLU A 267 78.71 5.68 -10.50
CA GLU A 267 79.08 5.84 -11.94
C GLU A 267 78.53 4.94 -13.07
N SER A 268 78.52 5.35 -14.36
CA SER A 268 78.51 6.66 -15.02
C SER A 268 78.26 6.48 -16.54
N GLY A 269 77.88 7.55 -17.25
CA GLY A 269 78.28 7.76 -18.65
C GLY A 269 77.48 7.09 -19.81
N PRO A 270 77.59 7.63 -21.04
CA PRO A 270 77.03 7.08 -22.31
C PRO A 270 78.19 6.60 -23.25
N PRO A 271 78.06 6.40 -24.60
CA PRO A 271 76.92 6.55 -25.52
C PRO A 271 76.77 5.46 -26.64
N GLU A 272 75.79 5.71 -27.53
CA GLU A 272 75.78 5.46 -29.00
C GLU A 272 75.68 4.06 -29.68
N GLU A 273 75.20 4.20 -30.93
CA GLU A 273 74.81 3.32 -32.06
C GLU A 273 75.50 1.96 -32.34
N GLY A 274 74.81 1.09 -33.13
CA GLY A 274 75.48 0.03 -33.92
C GLY A 274 74.65 -1.22 -34.29
N LYS A 275 74.38 -1.44 -35.59
CA LYS A 275 73.78 -2.67 -36.22
C LYS A 275 74.83 -3.33 -37.15
N PRO A 276 74.61 -4.50 -37.84
CA PRO A 276 73.69 -5.65 -37.63
C PRO A 276 74.35 -7.09 -37.61
N PRO A 277 74.23 -8.03 -38.60
CA PRO A 277 73.67 -9.41 -38.45
C PRO A 277 74.72 -10.57 -38.60
N THR A 278 74.45 -11.90 -38.46
CA THR A 278 73.58 -12.81 -39.29
C THR A 278 73.47 -14.30 -38.78
N VAL A 279 72.26 -14.94 -38.89
CA VAL A 279 71.90 -16.24 -39.59
C VAL A 279 72.66 -17.60 -39.28
N PRO A 280 72.05 -18.83 -39.27
CA PRO A 280 70.72 -19.38 -38.90
C PRO A 280 70.79 -20.73 -38.06
N PRO A 281 70.11 -21.87 -38.40
CA PRO A 281 68.78 -22.42 -38.02
C PRO A 281 68.90 -23.62 -36.98
N PRO A 282 67.98 -24.63 -36.78
CA PRO A 282 66.69 -24.95 -37.45
C PRO A 282 65.50 -25.54 -36.61
N ARG A 283 64.27 -25.45 -37.20
CA ARG A 283 63.07 -26.32 -37.00
C ARG A 283 62.36 -26.21 -35.61
N ARG A 284 61.03 -26.43 -35.46
CA ARG A 284 59.94 -26.85 -36.39
C ARG A 284 58.55 -26.40 -35.86
N ARG A 285 57.65 -25.90 -36.75
CA ARG A 285 56.17 -26.11 -36.89
C ARG A 285 55.25 -26.16 -35.62
N ARG A 286 53.99 -25.65 -35.60
CA ARG A 286 52.98 -25.25 -36.63
C ARG A 286 51.85 -24.40 -35.93
N THR A 287 51.37 -23.25 -36.45
CA THR A 287 50.13 -22.98 -37.27
C THR A 287 48.76 -23.36 -36.63
N LEU A 288 47.57 -22.76 -36.87
CA LEU A 288 46.98 -21.65 -37.69
C LEU A 288 45.47 -21.53 -37.26
N LEU A 289 44.54 -20.59 -37.55
CA LEU A 289 44.34 -19.32 -38.33
C LEU A 289 43.87 -18.21 -37.33
N SER A 290 43.70 -16.88 -37.56
CA SER A 290 43.59 -15.93 -38.69
C SER A 290 42.19 -15.47 -39.15
N ARG A 291 41.92 -14.14 -39.06
CA ARG A 291 41.37 -13.29 -40.15
C ARG A 291 41.50 -11.79 -39.81
N ALA A 292 41.50 -10.91 -40.83
CA ALA A 292 41.79 -9.49 -40.67
C ALA A 292 41.11 -8.60 -41.73
N ARG A 293 40.97 -7.29 -41.41
CA ARG A 293 40.77 -6.09 -42.26
C ARG A 293 40.69 -4.87 -41.31
N LEU A 294 40.98 -3.61 -41.63
CA LEU A 294 41.90 -2.88 -42.52
C LEU A 294 41.35 -1.43 -42.61
N ARG A 295 42.06 -0.44 -42.02
CA ARG A 295 42.13 1.00 -42.40
C ARG A 295 40.89 1.75 -42.95
N ARG A 296 40.66 2.96 -42.43
CA ARG A 296 41.09 4.23 -43.09
C ARG A 296 41.06 5.47 -42.17
N ARG A 297 41.75 6.52 -42.62
CA ARG A 297 41.89 7.87 -41.99
C ARG A 297 40.80 8.83 -42.49
N ALA A 298 40.52 9.87 -41.71
CA ALA A 298 40.27 11.23 -42.22
C ALA A 298 40.77 12.31 -41.22
N GLN A 299 41.12 13.48 -41.74
CA GLN A 299 41.63 14.70 -41.07
C GLN A 299 41.34 15.87 -42.05
N PRO A 300 41.46 17.16 -41.68
CA PRO A 300 41.53 17.79 -40.35
C PRO A 300 40.43 18.87 -40.16
N SER A 301 40.48 19.63 -39.07
CA SER A 301 39.75 20.91 -38.92
C SER A 301 40.72 22.04 -38.58
N ASN A 302 40.44 23.28 -39.03
CA ASN A 302 41.30 24.44 -38.76
C ASN A 302 40.51 25.77 -38.89
N ARG A 303 40.39 26.53 -37.80
CA ARG A 303 40.07 27.98 -37.73
C ARG A 303 40.36 28.51 -36.32
N SER A 304 40.56 29.82 -36.16
CA SER A 304 41.32 30.38 -35.03
C SER A 304 40.90 31.81 -34.63
N ARG A 305 41.09 32.14 -33.33
CA ARG A 305 41.15 33.51 -32.71
C ARG A 305 39.87 34.37 -32.81
N THR A 306 39.61 35.39 -31.97
CA THR A 306 40.25 35.90 -30.72
C THR A 306 39.45 35.40 -29.47
N THR A 307 39.12 36.06 -28.35
CA THR A 307 39.27 37.43 -27.75
C THR A 307 39.34 37.34 -26.20
N LEU A 308 39.03 38.40 -25.42
CA LEU A 308 39.32 38.54 -23.99
C LEU A 308 38.17 39.19 -23.16
N MET A 309 38.33 39.13 -21.81
CA MET A 309 37.85 40.04 -20.74
C MET A 309 36.50 39.79 -20.01
N ALA A 310 36.48 40.32 -18.76
CA ALA A 310 35.37 40.53 -17.82
C ALA A 310 34.88 39.36 -16.94
N CYS A 311 35.60 39.06 -15.84
CA CYS A 311 35.11 38.22 -14.72
C CYS A 311 35.00 38.96 -13.35
N GLY A 312 35.10 40.30 -13.32
CA GLY A 312 35.16 41.07 -12.07
C GLY A 312 33.81 41.31 -11.36
N ALA A 313 32.67 41.14 -12.04
CA ALA A 313 31.36 41.56 -11.53
C ALA A 313 30.50 40.44 -10.91
N VAL A 314 30.84 39.17 -11.14
CA VAL A 314 29.95 38.03 -10.82
C VAL A 314 29.89 37.73 -9.31
N ALA A 315 31.00 37.94 -8.58
CA ALA A 315 31.11 37.56 -7.17
C ALA A 315 30.16 38.34 -6.24
N LEU A 316 29.96 39.65 -6.49
CA LEU A 316 29.18 40.52 -5.61
C LEU A 316 27.66 40.28 -5.73
N VAL A 317 27.17 39.92 -6.92
CA VAL A 317 25.78 39.48 -7.13
C VAL A 317 25.53 38.14 -6.42
N GLY A 318 26.48 37.20 -6.52
CA GLY A 318 26.38 35.88 -5.88
C GLY A 318 26.22 35.93 -4.36
N VAL A 319 26.89 36.86 -3.67
CA VAL A 319 26.76 37.01 -2.21
C VAL A 319 25.41 37.60 -1.80
N LEU A 320 24.89 38.62 -2.51
CA LEU A 320 23.54 39.13 -2.23
C LEU A 320 22.47 38.05 -2.45
N VAL A 321 22.58 37.30 -3.55
CA VAL A 321 21.68 36.17 -3.85
C VAL A 321 21.77 35.09 -2.77
N ALA A 322 22.96 34.76 -2.25
CA ALA A 322 23.12 33.78 -1.18
C ALA A 322 22.47 34.22 0.16
N VAL A 323 22.51 35.52 0.48
CA VAL A 323 21.86 36.06 1.70
C VAL A 323 20.34 36.07 1.55
N LEU A 324 19.81 36.48 0.39
CA LEU A 324 18.38 36.38 0.08
C LEU A 324 17.88 34.92 0.08
N LEU A 325 18.65 33.98 -0.49
CA LEU A 325 18.31 32.56 -0.48
C LEU A 325 18.28 31.95 0.94
N LYS A 326 19.17 32.40 1.85
CA LYS A 326 19.12 31.98 3.25
C LYS A 326 17.93 32.56 4.02
N ALA A 327 17.40 33.72 3.62
CA ALA A 327 16.16 34.25 4.17
C ALA A 327 14.91 33.51 3.67
N THR A 328 14.97 32.84 2.51
CA THR A 328 13.85 32.08 1.94
C THR A 328 13.86 30.58 2.27
N ALA A 329 14.98 30.03 2.75
CA ALA A 329 15.11 28.59 3.04
C ALA A 329 14.28 28.09 4.25
N ASP A 330 13.66 28.99 5.00
CA ASP A 330 12.88 28.69 6.21
C ASP A 330 11.37 29.06 6.05
N ALA A 331 10.98 29.38 4.81
CA ALA A 331 9.60 29.53 4.36
C ALA A 331 9.30 28.48 3.28
N GLY A 332 8.04 28.07 3.15
CA GLY A 332 7.60 27.32 1.97
C GLY A 332 7.71 28.16 0.68
N PRO A 333 7.61 27.55 -0.51
CA PRO A 333 7.48 28.33 -1.74
C PRO A 333 6.30 29.31 -1.63
N PRO A 334 6.38 30.51 -2.22
CA PRO A 334 5.28 31.47 -2.15
C PRO A 334 4.09 30.98 -2.99
N ASP A 335 3.13 30.31 -2.34
CA ASP A 335 1.92 29.78 -2.97
C ASP A 335 1.02 30.93 -3.47
N GLY A 336 1.12 31.25 -4.76
CA GLY A 336 0.46 32.40 -5.39
C GLY A 336 -1.07 32.41 -5.41
N ASN A 337 -1.72 31.43 -4.77
CA ASN A 337 -3.18 31.27 -4.70
C ASN A 337 -3.71 31.13 -3.25
N SER A 338 -2.91 31.42 -2.23
CA SER A 338 -3.30 31.41 -0.80
C SER A 338 -3.21 32.82 -0.22
N ALA A 339 -4.27 33.29 0.44
CA ALA A 339 -4.29 34.57 1.16
C ALA A 339 -3.70 34.46 2.59
N LEU A 340 -3.55 33.24 3.13
CA LEU A 340 -3.03 33.01 4.48
C LEU A 340 -1.51 32.79 4.53
N LYS A 341 -0.90 33.33 5.59
CA LYS A 341 0.54 33.17 5.90
C LYS A 341 0.83 31.70 6.22
N SER A 342 1.92 31.17 5.68
CA SER A 342 2.42 29.84 6.05
C SER A 342 3.03 29.84 7.47
N CYS A 343 2.99 28.68 8.13
CA CYS A 343 3.68 28.43 9.40
C CYS A 343 4.35 27.04 9.37
N LYS A 344 5.24 26.76 10.33
CA LYS A 344 5.94 25.48 10.36
C LYS A 344 5.02 24.36 10.84
N VAL A 345 5.10 23.19 10.22
CA VAL A 345 4.36 21.97 10.60
C VAL A 345 4.70 21.47 12.03
N SER A 346 5.79 21.97 12.63
CA SER A 346 6.11 21.78 14.06
C SER A 346 5.37 22.73 15.01
N GLN A 347 4.80 23.82 14.50
CA GLN A 347 4.00 24.81 15.24
C GLN A 347 2.49 24.53 15.13
N ALA A 348 2.07 23.73 14.14
CA ALA A 348 0.68 23.36 13.91
C ALA A 348 0.16 22.40 14.99
N ARG A 349 -0.35 22.97 16.10
CA ARG A 349 -1.01 22.22 17.18
C ARG A 349 -2.51 22.00 16.94
N VAL A 350 -3.11 22.76 16.02
CA VAL A 350 -4.50 22.58 15.60
C VAL A 350 -4.53 21.84 14.27
N LYS A 351 -5.40 20.84 14.18
CA LYS A 351 -5.65 20.05 12.98
C LYS A 351 -7.01 20.39 12.39
N LEU A 352 -7.09 20.47 11.08
CA LEU A 352 -8.33 20.50 10.31
C LEU A 352 -8.49 19.14 9.62
N HIS A 353 -9.46 18.36 10.07
CA HIS A 353 -9.70 17.00 9.59
C HIS A 353 -10.67 17.01 8.40
N VAL A 354 -10.23 16.50 7.25
CA VAL A 354 -11.04 16.36 6.04
C VAL A 354 -11.31 14.89 5.78
N ALA A 355 -12.56 14.44 5.93
CA ALA A 355 -12.98 13.10 5.53
C ALA A 355 -13.38 13.11 4.05
N ALA A 356 -12.63 12.45 3.18
CA ALA A 356 -12.81 12.49 1.72
C ALA A 356 -13.07 11.11 1.11
N SER A 357 -13.75 11.10 -0.05
CA SER A 357 -14.05 9.88 -0.81
C SER A 357 -12.79 9.13 -1.25
N ILE A 358 -12.88 7.79 -1.33
CA ILE A 358 -11.73 6.86 -1.49
C ILE A 358 -10.95 7.05 -2.82
N ASP A 359 -11.62 7.63 -3.82
CA ASP A 359 -11.12 7.97 -5.14
C ASP A 359 -10.46 9.36 -5.23
N LEU A 360 -10.77 10.27 -4.29
CA LEU A 360 -10.24 11.64 -4.24
C LEU A 360 -9.22 11.85 -3.11
N SER A 361 -9.32 11.08 -2.02
CA SER A 361 -8.61 11.32 -0.75
C SER A 361 -7.10 11.47 -0.88
N LYS A 362 -6.45 10.74 -1.79
CA LYS A 362 -5.01 10.85 -2.06
C LYS A 362 -4.64 12.13 -2.81
N SER A 363 -5.38 12.48 -3.86
CA SER A 363 -5.23 13.75 -4.58
C SER A 363 -5.41 14.94 -3.63
N LEU A 364 -6.42 14.87 -2.76
CA LEU A 364 -6.70 15.90 -1.76
C LEU A 364 -5.63 15.96 -0.66
N SER A 365 -5.08 14.81 -0.23
CA SER A 365 -3.96 14.72 0.72
C SER A 365 -2.66 15.32 0.15
N ASP A 366 -2.37 15.07 -1.13
CA ASP A 366 -1.18 15.65 -1.80
C ASP A 366 -1.33 17.14 -2.08
N ALA A 367 -2.56 17.61 -2.36
CA ALA A 367 -2.89 19.03 -2.43
C ALA A 367 -2.75 19.71 -1.06
N ALA A 368 -3.31 19.10 0.00
CA ALA A 368 -3.20 19.59 1.39
C ALA A 368 -1.74 19.64 1.88
N ARG A 369 -0.93 18.63 1.53
CA ARG A 369 0.49 18.60 1.91
C ARG A 369 1.32 19.70 1.24
N ALA A 370 0.95 20.10 0.03
CA ALA A 370 1.60 21.21 -0.67
C ALA A 370 1.10 22.58 -0.20
N TYR A 371 -0.21 22.71 0.07
CA TYR A 371 -0.79 23.88 0.73
C TYR A 371 -0.20 24.12 2.15
N GLY A 372 0.18 23.04 2.84
CA GLY A 372 0.96 23.09 4.08
C GLY A 372 0.15 23.54 5.29
N ALA A 373 0.85 24.07 6.31
CA ALA A 373 0.23 24.64 7.50
C ALA A 373 0.12 26.18 7.37
N ARG A 374 -1.02 26.73 7.82
CA ARG A 374 -1.36 28.16 7.68
C ARG A 374 -1.72 28.79 9.00
N GLN A 375 -1.42 30.08 9.13
CA GLN A 375 -1.89 30.91 10.24
C GLN A 375 -3.27 31.47 9.89
N SER A 376 -4.26 31.21 10.74
CA SER A 376 -5.52 31.96 10.73
C SER A 376 -5.29 33.41 11.19
N LEU A 377 -6.31 34.26 11.07
CA LEU A 377 -6.24 35.70 11.37
C LEU A 377 -5.92 36.01 12.85
N ASP A 378 -6.17 35.06 13.75
CA ASP A 378 -5.81 35.08 15.18
C ASP A 378 -4.37 34.59 15.47
N GLY A 379 -3.61 34.22 14.44
CA GLY A 379 -2.25 33.70 14.54
C GLY A 379 -2.15 32.19 14.82
N THR A 380 -3.27 31.48 14.95
CA THR A 380 -3.29 30.04 15.22
C THR A 380 -2.78 29.25 13.99
N CYS A 381 -1.74 28.43 14.18
CA CYS A 381 -1.20 27.58 13.11
C CYS A 381 -2.02 26.29 12.99
N VAL A 382 -2.68 26.10 11.85
CA VAL A 382 -3.53 24.95 11.53
C VAL A 382 -2.86 24.12 10.43
N GLN A 383 -2.84 22.80 10.59
CA GLN A 383 -2.46 21.84 9.54
C GLN A 383 -3.71 21.09 9.06
N ILE A 384 -3.81 20.85 7.76
CA ILE A 384 -4.86 20.01 7.17
C ILE A 384 -4.41 18.53 7.19
N GLU A 385 -5.29 17.64 7.64
CA GLU A 385 -5.12 16.19 7.57
C GLU A 385 -6.31 15.56 6.86
N VAL A 386 -6.06 14.76 5.82
CA VAL A 386 -7.10 14.12 5.00
C VAL A 386 -7.20 12.64 5.34
N SER A 387 -8.38 12.19 5.75
CA SER A 387 -8.74 10.77 5.88
C SER A 387 -9.53 10.31 4.65
N SER A 388 -9.55 8.99 4.43
CA SER A 388 -10.25 8.34 3.32
C SER A 388 -11.42 7.54 3.88
N VAL A 389 -12.63 7.76 3.35
CA VAL A 389 -13.86 7.10 3.85
C VAL A 389 -14.86 6.87 2.72
N ASN A 390 -15.67 5.82 2.82
CA ASN A 390 -16.79 5.57 1.93
C ASN A 390 -17.90 6.63 2.13
N SER A 391 -18.47 7.18 1.04
CA SER A 391 -19.49 8.25 1.11
C SER A 391 -20.71 7.86 1.95
N GLY A 392 -21.26 6.66 1.74
CA GLY A 392 -22.41 6.16 2.51
C GLY A 392 -22.09 5.84 3.97
N THR A 393 -20.86 5.39 4.27
CA THR A 393 -20.41 5.16 5.65
C THR A 393 -20.28 6.48 6.41
N ALA A 394 -19.65 7.50 5.83
CA ALA A 394 -19.60 8.83 6.43
C ALA A 394 -21.01 9.46 6.59
N MET A 395 -21.92 9.24 5.64
CA MET A 395 -23.33 9.65 5.75
C MET A 395 -24.02 8.99 6.96
N ARG A 396 -23.82 7.69 7.19
CA ARG A 396 -24.35 6.97 8.37
C ARG A 396 -23.72 7.45 9.68
N ALA A 397 -22.42 7.66 9.73
CA ALA A 397 -21.71 8.20 10.90
C ALA A 397 -22.27 9.58 11.29
N LEU A 398 -22.37 10.50 10.32
CA LEU A 398 -22.94 11.85 10.52
C LEU A 398 -24.41 11.81 11.01
N ARG A 399 -25.21 10.86 10.54
CA ARG A 399 -26.58 10.64 11.03
C ARG A 399 -26.67 10.19 12.49
N GLN A 400 -25.63 9.55 13.00
CA GLN A 400 -25.51 9.13 14.40
C GLN A 400 -24.76 10.15 15.28
N GLY A 401 -24.27 11.27 14.70
CA GLY A 401 -23.51 12.30 15.42
C GLY A 401 -21.99 12.18 15.31
N TRP A 402 -21.51 11.21 14.52
CA TRP A 402 -20.13 10.70 14.47
C TRP A 402 -19.70 10.06 15.81
N PRO A 403 -20.11 8.81 16.06
CA PRO A 403 -19.61 7.97 17.16
C PRO A 403 -18.08 7.93 17.28
N GLU A 404 -17.56 7.67 18.48
CA GLU A 404 -16.11 7.58 18.71
C GLU A 404 -15.46 6.39 17.95
N ASP A 405 -16.24 5.33 17.71
CA ASP A 405 -15.81 4.15 16.93
C ASP A 405 -15.63 4.46 15.43
N ASP A 406 -16.33 5.46 14.89
CA ASP A 406 -16.09 6.01 13.54
C ASP A 406 -14.84 6.93 13.49
N GLY A 407 -14.07 6.99 14.58
CA GLY A 407 -12.80 7.71 14.68
C GLY A 407 -12.95 9.23 14.86
N PRO A 408 -11.88 10.01 14.60
CA PRO A 408 -11.90 11.46 14.84
C PRO A 408 -12.88 12.15 13.90
N ARG A 409 -13.96 12.70 14.46
CA ARG A 409 -14.98 13.46 13.72
C ARG A 409 -14.32 14.51 12.80
N PRO A 410 -14.68 14.57 11.51
CA PRO A 410 -14.14 15.56 10.59
C PRO A 410 -14.61 16.99 10.91
N ASP A 411 -13.78 17.95 10.51
CA ASP A 411 -14.16 19.35 10.38
C ASP A 411 -14.78 19.64 9.01
N VAL A 412 -14.35 18.91 7.98
CA VAL A 412 -14.83 19.01 6.60
C VAL A 412 -15.13 17.62 6.07
N TRP A 413 -16.27 17.47 5.40
CA TRP A 413 -16.62 16.24 4.69
C TRP A 413 -16.62 16.51 3.17
N SER A 414 -16.06 15.58 2.41
CA SER A 414 -16.08 15.58 0.95
C SER A 414 -16.47 14.19 0.42
N PRO A 415 -17.78 13.86 0.42
CA PRO A 415 -18.28 12.68 -0.28
C PRO A 415 -18.05 12.85 -1.79
N ALA A 416 -18.11 11.78 -2.57
CA ALA A 416 -17.94 11.89 -4.02
C ALA A 416 -19.15 12.53 -4.74
N GLY A 417 -20.32 12.65 -4.09
CA GLY A 417 -21.52 13.27 -4.65
C GLY A 417 -22.35 14.01 -3.60
N SER A 418 -22.99 15.10 -3.99
CA SER A 418 -23.84 15.93 -3.11
C SER A 418 -25.11 15.21 -2.63
N GLU A 419 -25.58 14.17 -3.33
CA GLU A 419 -26.73 13.34 -2.94
C GLU A 419 -26.58 12.73 -1.53
N TRP A 420 -25.34 12.45 -1.13
CA TRP A 420 -25.02 11.92 0.19
C TRP A 420 -25.33 12.91 1.33
N ILE A 421 -25.33 14.21 1.05
CA ILE A 421 -25.62 15.27 2.02
C ILE A 421 -27.12 15.30 2.33
N ASP A 422 -27.96 15.16 1.30
CA ASP A 422 -29.41 15.13 1.48
C ASP A 422 -29.91 13.78 2.01
N LEU A 423 -29.20 12.69 1.73
CA LEU A 423 -29.33 11.43 2.48
C LEU A 423 -28.86 11.53 3.93
N ALA A 424 -27.80 12.29 4.23
CA ALA A 424 -27.37 12.54 5.61
C ALA A 424 -28.39 13.39 6.38
N ARG A 425 -29.10 14.29 5.68
CA ARG A 425 -30.24 15.06 6.21
C ARG A 425 -31.53 14.23 6.38
N THR A 426 -31.65 13.03 5.77
CA THR A 426 -32.96 12.37 5.59
C THR A 426 -33.02 10.85 5.90
N PRO A 427 -34.03 10.38 6.67
CA PRO A 427 -34.88 11.14 7.58
C PRO A 427 -34.05 11.84 8.65
N ALA A 428 -34.47 13.06 9.02
CA ALA A 428 -33.76 13.91 9.96
C ALA A 428 -33.64 13.23 11.33
N THR A 429 -32.42 12.86 11.71
CA THR A 429 -32.09 12.52 13.10
C THR A 429 -31.91 13.82 13.89
N SER A 430 -31.88 13.73 15.22
CA SER A 430 -31.53 14.89 16.06
C SER A 430 -30.09 15.37 15.86
N ALA A 431 -29.19 14.53 15.34
CA ALA A 431 -27.76 14.80 15.23
C ALA A 431 -27.37 15.48 13.90
N ALA A 432 -27.73 14.92 12.74
CA ALA A 432 -27.22 15.42 11.44
C ALA A 432 -27.49 16.92 11.18
N PRO A 433 -28.67 17.50 11.49
CA PRO A 433 -28.93 18.94 11.33
C PRO A 433 -28.07 19.84 12.23
N GLN A 434 -27.54 19.31 13.35
CA GLN A 434 -26.59 20.05 14.19
C GLN A 434 -25.17 20.06 13.61
N LEU A 435 -24.84 19.10 12.73
CA LEU A 435 -23.52 18.92 12.15
C LEU A 435 -23.39 19.53 10.74
N LEU A 436 -24.41 19.37 9.90
CA LEU A 436 -24.36 19.81 8.50
C LEU A 436 -24.82 21.26 8.33
N PRO A 437 -24.20 22.02 7.40
CA PRO A 437 -24.71 23.33 7.02
C PRO A 437 -25.99 23.21 6.19
N GLU A 438 -26.77 24.30 6.15
CA GLU A 438 -27.94 24.44 5.26
C GLU A 438 -27.56 24.97 3.87
N SER A 439 -26.45 25.70 3.76
CA SER A 439 -25.93 26.18 2.47
C SER A 439 -25.52 25.03 1.56
N GLU A 440 -25.77 25.18 0.26
CA GLU A 440 -25.16 24.33 -0.77
C GLU A 440 -23.62 24.38 -0.68
N PRO A 441 -22.93 23.24 -0.76
CA PRO A 441 -21.48 23.19 -0.79
C PRO A 441 -20.94 23.59 -2.16
N GLN A 442 -19.64 23.79 -2.26
CA GLN A 442 -18.96 23.99 -3.55
C GLN A 442 -18.21 22.70 -3.94
N SER A 443 -18.47 22.21 -5.15
CA SER A 443 -17.75 21.11 -5.79
C SER A 443 -16.24 21.40 -5.86
N ILE A 444 -15.39 20.40 -5.64
CA ILE A 444 -13.93 20.50 -5.85
C ILE A 444 -13.60 20.22 -7.33
N VAL A 445 -14.18 19.15 -7.86
CA VAL A 445 -14.02 18.63 -9.22
C VAL A 445 -15.24 17.80 -9.59
N THR A 446 -15.51 17.61 -10.88
CA THR A 446 -16.66 16.81 -11.34
C THR A 446 -16.22 15.61 -12.19
N SER A 447 -17.01 14.55 -12.19
CA SER A 447 -16.87 13.42 -13.11
C SER A 447 -18.23 12.80 -13.44
N PRO A 448 -18.70 12.86 -14.71
CA PRO A 448 -19.95 12.23 -15.12
C PRO A 448 -19.92 10.71 -14.91
N LEU A 449 -21.05 10.11 -14.53
CA LEU A 449 -21.21 8.67 -14.53
C LEU A 449 -21.23 8.15 -15.97
N THR A 450 -20.59 7.00 -16.17
CA THR A 450 -20.50 6.34 -17.48
C THR A 450 -20.86 4.86 -17.39
N ILE A 451 -21.45 4.35 -18.48
CA ILE A 451 -21.55 2.93 -18.75
C ILE A 451 -20.24 2.56 -19.46
N ALA A 452 -19.24 2.16 -18.67
CA ALA A 452 -17.91 1.84 -19.18
C ALA A 452 -17.86 0.39 -19.66
N MET A 453 -17.38 0.16 -20.89
CA MET A 453 -17.33 -1.15 -21.52
C MET A 453 -15.91 -1.49 -21.99
N PRO A 454 -15.48 -2.77 -21.98
CA PRO A 454 -14.25 -3.20 -22.65
C PRO A 454 -14.31 -2.80 -24.13
N ARG A 455 -13.26 -2.14 -24.64
CA ARG A 455 -13.27 -1.54 -26.00
C ARG A 455 -13.77 -2.48 -27.12
N PRO A 456 -13.44 -3.79 -27.16
CA PRO A 456 -13.98 -4.71 -28.17
C PRO A 456 -15.51 -4.86 -28.11
N MET A 457 -16.10 -4.99 -26.92
CA MET A 457 -17.56 -5.04 -26.74
C MET A 457 -18.22 -3.72 -27.10
N ALA A 458 -17.61 -2.60 -26.68
CA ALA A 458 -18.11 -1.28 -27.03
C ALA A 458 -18.16 -1.04 -28.54
N GLN A 459 -17.14 -1.53 -29.27
CA GLN A 459 -17.09 -1.46 -30.74
C GLN A 459 -18.17 -2.34 -31.40
N THR A 460 -18.47 -3.53 -30.86
CA THR A 460 -19.63 -4.33 -31.28
C THR A 460 -20.95 -3.57 -31.08
N MET A 461 -21.05 -2.74 -30.03
CA MET A 461 -22.21 -1.87 -29.79
C MET A 461 -22.11 -0.49 -30.48
N GLY A 462 -21.19 -0.30 -31.45
CA GLY A 462 -21.10 0.90 -32.28
C GLY A 462 -20.29 2.08 -31.71
N TRP A 463 -19.46 1.88 -30.70
CA TRP A 463 -18.52 2.92 -30.22
C TRP A 463 -17.52 3.32 -31.33
N PRO A 464 -17.23 4.62 -31.55
CA PRO A 464 -17.63 5.77 -30.73
C PRO A 464 -18.92 6.50 -31.15
N GLU A 465 -19.58 6.13 -32.25
CA GLU A 465 -20.72 6.92 -32.75
C GLU A 465 -22.06 6.61 -32.05
N ALA A 466 -22.23 5.39 -31.53
CA ALA A 466 -23.46 5.01 -30.82
C ALA A 466 -23.64 5.76 -29.48
N THR A 467 -24.90 6.03 -29.13
CA THR A 467 -25.34 6.53 -27.82
C THR A 467 -26.13 5.46 -27.09
N ILE A 468 -25.71 5.14 -25.86
CA ILE A 468 -26.25 4.07 -25.03
C ILE A 468 -26.59 4.64 -23.66
N GLY A 469 -27.76 4.29 -23.13
CA GLY A 469 -28.25 4.67 -21.81
C GLY A 469 -28.95 3.53 -21.09
N TRP A 470 -29.62 3.85 -19.99
CA TRP A 470 -30.31 2.86 -19.15
C TRP A 470 -31.43 2.13 -19.90
N SER A 471 -32.08 2.82 -20.84
CA SER A 471 -33.12 2.25 -21.70
C SER A 471 -32.63 1.13 -22.60
N ASP A 472 -31.37 1.20 -23.06
CA ASP A 472 -30.75 0.11 -23.82
C ASP A 472 -30.32 -1.02 -22.88
N LEU A 473 -29.67 -0.70 -21.75
CA LEU A 473 -29.27 -1.69 -20.74
C LEU A 473 -30.47 -2.50 -20.22
N ALA A 474 -31.59 -1.85 -19.91
CA ALA A 474 -32.81 -2.50 -19.43
C ALA A 474 -33.37 -3.50 -20.44
N LYS A 475 -33.27 -3.20 -21.74
CA LYS A 475 -33.66 -4.08 -22.84
C LYS A 475 -32.67 -5.23 -23.03
N TRP A 476 -31.36 -4.96 -22.98
CA TRP A 476 -30.34 -6.01 -23.10
C TRP A 476 -30.42 -7.01 -21.93
N ALA A 477 -30.89 -6.57 -20.76
CA ALA A 477 -31.11 -7.40 -19.58
C ALA A 477 -32.49 -8.09 -19.55
N GLU A 478 -33.25 -8.09 -20.64
CA GLU A 478 -34.45 -8.94 -20.80
C GLU A 478 -34.07 -10.40 -21.07
N ASP A 479 -33.08 -10.64 -21.94
CA ASP A 479 -32.35 -11.92 -22.05
C ASP A 479 -30.83 -11.68 -21.97
N PRO A 480 -30.28 -11.55 -20.74
CA PRO A 480 -28.84 -11.39 -20.57
C PRO A 480 -28.08 -12.68 -20.91
N THR A 481 -28.72 -13.85 -20.97
CA THR A 481 -28.05 -15.14 -21.21
C THR A 481 -27.61 -15.28 -22.66
N HIS A 482 -28.47 -14.93 -23.61
CA HIS A 482 -28.20 -15.08 -25.04
C HIS A 482 -27.66 -13.81 -25.71
N PHE A 483 -27.78 -12.64 -25.08
CA PHE A 483 -27.40 -11.33 -25.62
C PHE A 483 -26.14 -11.32 -26.50
N TRP A 484 -24.97 -11.74 -25.97
CA TRP A 484 -23.73 -11.71 -26.76
C TRP A 484 -23.67 -12.80 -27.83
N ALA A 485 -24.40 -13.91 -27.70
CA ALA A 485 -24.49 -14.93 -28.74
C ALA A 485 -25.30 -14.42 -29.95
N GLU A 486 -26.38 -13.67 -29.72
CA GLU A 486 -27.15 -12.98 -30.77
C GLU A 486 -26.30 -11.91 -31.47
N HIS A 487 -25.45 -11.20 -30.72
CA HIS A 487 -24.47 -10.25 -31.25
C HIS A 487 -23.18 -10.95 -31.78
N GLY A 488 -23.28 -12.23 -32.18
CA GLY A 488 -22.22 -12.99 -32.86
C GLY A 488 -21.02 -13.41 -32.01
N ASN A 489 -21.04 -13.16 -30.70
CA ASN A 489 -19.90 -13.25 -29.78
C ASN A 489 -20.17 -14.16 -28.56
N LYS A 490 -20.76 -15.35 -28.81
CA LYS A 490 -21.12 -16.35 -27.78
C LYS A 490 -20.00 -16.68 -26.77
N GLN A 491 -18.74 -16.55 -27.17
CA GLN A 491 -17.55 -16.79 -26.33
C GLN A 491 -17.39 -15.80 -25.16
N TRP A 492 -18.12 -14.68 -25.16
CA TRP A 492 -18.18 -13.74 -24.04
C TRP A 492 -19.19 -14.17 -22.97
N GLY A 493 -20.05 -15.15 -23.25
CA GLY A 493 -21.11 -15.63 -22.35
C GLY A 493 -22.22 -14.60 -22.16
N ALA A 494 -22.89 -14.65 -21.00
CA ALA A 494 -23.97 -13.72 -20.67
C ALA A 494 -23.51 -12.24 -20.58
N LEU A 495 -24.45 -11.32 -20.80
CA LEU A 495 -24.34 -9.91 -20.43
C LEU A 495 -24.15 -9.80 -18.91
N LYS A 496 -23.09 -9.09 -18.50
CA LYS A 496 -22.71 -8.92 -17.09
C LYS A 496 -22.47 -7.45 -16.79
N LEU A 497 -23.30 -6.87 -15.92
CA LEU A 497 -23.16 -5.52 -15.43
C LEU A 497 -22.41 -5.52 -14.09
N GLY A 498 -21.39 -4.68 -13.95
CA GLY A 498 -20.81 -4.34 -12.67
C GLY A 498 -21.46 -3.06 -12.16
N LYS A 499 -22.14 -3.13 -11.01
CA LYS A 499 -22.78 -1.98 -10.37
C LYS A 499 -22.48 -2.06 -8.88
N THR A 500 -22.09 -0.94 -8.29
CA THR A 500 -21.80 -0.83 -6.86
C THR A 500 -23.10 -0.63 -6.07
N ASN A 501 -23.04 -0.79 -4.75
CA ASN A 501 -24.21 -0.73 -3.87
C ASN A 501 -24.61 0.74 -3.59
N PRO A 502 -25.85 1.18 -3.89
CA PRO A 502 -26.30 2.56 -3.71
C PRO A 502 -26.45 3.01 -2.24
N ASP A 503 -26.33 2.11 -1.26
CA ASP A 503 -26.26 2.46 0.16
C ASP A 503 -24.83 2.83 0.61
N TYR A 504 -23.83 2.69 -0.27
CA TYR A 504 -22.41 2.88 0.03
C TYR A 504 -21.68 3.73 -1.02
N SER A 505 -21.87 3.43 -2.30
CA SER A 505 -21.03 3.92 -3.40
C SER A 505 -21.73 4.97 -4.25
N THR A 506 -21.08 6.11 -4.51
CA THR A 506 -21.68 7.20 -5.30
C THR A 506 -22.06 6.75 -6.70
N SER A 507 -21.16 6.07 -7.43
CA SER A 507 -21.48 5.45 -8.73
C SER A 507 -22.70 4.52 -8.71
N GLY A 508 -22.92 3.81 -7.61
CA GLY A 508 -24.04 2.88 -7.42
C GLY A 508 -25.35 3.62 -7.17
N LEU A 509 -25.31 4.66 -6.33
CA LEU A 509 -26.41 5.59 -6.09
C LEU A 509 -26.79 6.30 -7.39
N ASN A 510 -25.81 6.91 -8.06
CA ASN A 510 -25.96 7.63 -9.32
C ASN A 510 -26.47 6.72 -10.45
N ALA A 511 -25.99 5.46 -10.54
CA ALA A 511 -26.53 4.47 -11.46
C ALA A 511 -28.00 4.12 -11.17
N THR A 512 -28.38 4.08 -9.89
CA THR A 512 -29.76 3.80 -9.47
C THR A 512 -30.67 5.00 -9.77
N ILE A 513 -30.22 6.23 -9.47
CA ILE A 513 -30.88 7.48 -9.84
C ILE A 513 -31.14 7.50 -11.35
N GLY A 514 -30.08 7.38 -12.18
CA GLY A 514 -30.21 7.41 -13.63
C GLY A 514 -31.18 6.36 -14.19
N ALA A 515 -31.15 5.14 -13.63
CA ALA A 515 -32.10 4.08 -13.99
C ALA A 515 -33.56 4.44 -13.64
N PHE A 516 -33.84 5.05 -12.49
CA PHE A 516 -35.19 5.51 -12.14
C PHE A 516 -35.63 6.72 -12.99
N TYR A 517 -34.72 7.62 -13.39
CA TYR A 517 -35.04 8.74 -14.29
C TYR A 517 -35.40 8.28 -15.70
N ALA A 518 -34.59 7.38 -16.29
CA ALA A 518 -34.70 7.01 -17.69
C ALA A 518 -36.10 6.54 -18.12
N LYS A 519 -36.82 5.84 -17.24
CA LYS A 519 -38.17 5.36 -17.52
C LYS A 519 -39.26 6.44 -17.46
N THR A 520 -39.03 7.54 -16.74
CA THR A 520 -40.01 8.64 -16.62
C THR A 520 -40.01 9.57 -17.83
N GLY A 521 -38.87 9.72 -18.50
CA GLY A 521 -38.64 10.74 -19.53
C GLY A 521 -38.44 12.17 -19.00
N THR A 522 -38.65 12.44 -17.71
CA THR A 522 -38.56 13.79 -17.13
C THR A 522 -37.15 14.39 -17.20
N THR A 523 -37.06 15.71 -17.08
CA THR A 523 -35.83 16.45 -16.72
C THR A 523 -36.00 17.25 -15.42
N GLY A 524 -37.22 17.34 -14.88
CA GLY A 524 -37.46 17.93 -13.56
C GLY A 524 -37.23 16.92 -12.43
N GLU A 525 -37.53 17.31 -11.20
CA GLU A 525 -37.39 16.44 -10.02
C GLU A 525 -38.16 15.11 -10.16
N LEU A 526 -37.52 13.99 -9.82
CA LEU A 526 -38.13 12.66 -9.70
C LEU A 526 -39.00 12.62 -8.45
N SER A 527 -40.26 12.17 -8.55
CA SER A 527 -41.13 12.07 -7.37
C SER A 527 -41.12 10.69 -6.72
N ILE A 528 -41.53 10.62 -5.44
CA ILE A 528 -41.80 9.33 -4.76
C ILE A 528 -42.78 8.46 -5.56
N ARG A 529 -43.75 9.06 -6.26
CA ARG A 529 -44.71 8.33 -7.11
C ARG A 529 -44.03 7.67 -8.33
N ASP A 530 -42.95 8.25 -8.84
CA ASP A 530 -42.20 7.69 -9.96
C ASP A 530 -41.30 6.54 -9.51
N VAL A 531 -40.78 6.60 -8.27
CA VAL A 531 -40.05 5.52 -7.60
C VAL A 531 -40.98 4.36 -7.21
N ASP A 532 -42.20 4.67 -6.76
CA ASP A 532 -43.24 3.68 -6.41
C ASP A 532 -44.03 3.15 -7.63
N SER A 533 -43.77 3.67 -8.83
CA SER A 533 -44.39 3.20 -10.08
C SER A 533 -43.94 1.79 -10.43
N SER A 534 -44.88 0.83 -10.46
CA SER A 534 -44.59 -0.57 -10.79
C SER A 534 -43.92 -0.75 -12.16
N ALA A 535 -44.22 0.12 -13.13
CA ALA A 535 -43.59 0.13 -14.45
C ALA A 535 -42.14 0.65 -14.43
N ASN A 536 -41.80 1.51 -13.47
CA ASN A 536 -40.42 1.96 -13.24
C ASN A 536 -39.63 0.92 -12.44
N GLN A 537 -40.23 0.37 -11.38
CA GLN A 537 -39.65 -0.72 -10.61
C GLN A 537 -39.37 -1.96 -11.45
N ALA A 538 -40.23 -2.30 -12.42
CA ALA A 538 -39.98 -3.38 -13.36
C ALA A 538 -38.81 -3.10 -14.31
N PHE A 539 -38.67 -1.84 -14.77
CA PHE A 539 -37.56 -1.39 -15.62
C PHE A 539 -36.21 -1.45 -14.89
N VAL A 540 -36.15 -0.87 -13.68
CA VAL A 540 -34.96 -0.94 -12.81
C VAL A 540 -34.62 -2.39 -12.48
N ARG A 541 -35.61 -3.21 -12.09
CA ARG A 541 -35.41 -4.65 -11.83
C ARG A 541 -34.87 -5.41 -13.03
N ASN A 542 -35.22 -5.04 -14.27
CA ASN A 542 -34.60 -5.64 -15.46
C ASN A 542 -33.10 -5.34 -15.52
N ILE A 543 -32.68 -4.09 -15.33
CA ILE A 543 -31.24 -3.72 -15.26
C ILE A 543 -30.54 -4.53 -14.17
N GLU A 544 -31.12 -4.58 -12.96
CA GLU A 544 -30.55 -5.27 -11.80
C GLU A 544 -30.33 -6.78 -12.03
N LYS A 545 -31.17 -7.48 -12.83
CA LYS A 545 -30.95 -8.90 -13.20
C LYS A 545 -29.59 -9.16 -13.85
N SER A 546 -29.01 -8.17 -14.54
CA SER A 546 -27.71 -8.31 -15.20
C SER A 546 -26.52 -8.11 -14.26
N VAL A 547 -26.75 -7.67 -13.01
CA VAL A 547 -25.67 -7.34 -12.07
C VAL A 547 -25.05 -8.60 -11.48
N VAL A 548 -23.72 -8.75 -11.61
CA VAL A 548 -23.00 -9.99 -11.20
C VAL A 548 -22.86 -10.16 -9.68
N HIS A 549 -22.76 -9.05 -8.98
CA HIS A 549 -22.80 -8.81 -7.53
C HIS A 549 -22.77 -7.29 -7.35
N TYR A 550 -23.12 -6.79 -6.17
CA TYR A 550 -22.88 -5.39 -5.82
C TYR A 550 -21.47 -5.21 -5.30
N GLY A 551 -21.09 -4.01 -4.86
CA GLY A 551 -19.78 -3.77 -4.27
C GLY A 551 -19.68 -2.41 -3.60
N ASP A 552 -18.78 -2.30 -2.64
CA ASP A 552 -18.51 -1.10 -1.85
C ASP A 552 -17.98 0.08 -2.69
N THR A 553 -17.09 -0.22 -3.64
CA THR A 553 -16.36 0.76 -4.45
C THR A 553 -16.19 0.32 -5.89
N THR A 554 -16.00 1.28 -6.79
CA THR A 554 -15.62 1.05 -8.20
C THR A 554 -14.21 0.47 -8.31
N LEU A 555 -13.34 0.81 -7.34
CA LEU A 555 -11.96 0.36 -7.25
C LEU A 555 -11.87 -1.17 -7.26
N THR A 556 -12.70 -1.85 -6.46
CA THR A 556 -12.79 -3.31 -6.37
C THR A 556 -13.11 -3.95 -7.73
N PHE A 557 -14.10 -3.41 -8.45
CA PHE A 557 -14.48 -3.92 -9.78
C PHE A 557 -13.36 -3.76 -10.82
N LEU A 558 -12.70 -2.59 -10.84
CA LEU A 558 -11.64 -2.29 -11.80
C LEU A 558 -10.33 -3.02 -11.48
N ALA A 559 -10.00 -3.21 -10.20
CA ALA A 559 -8.88 -4.04 -9.77
C ALA A 559 -9.05 -5.50 -10.23
N ASN A 560 -10.24 -6.09 -10.04
CA ASN A 560 -10.54 -7.45 -10.48
C ASN A 560 -10.55 -7.57 -12.02
N LEU A 561 -11.11 -6.57 -12.73
CA LEU A 561 -11.03 -6.47 -14.18
C LEU A 561 -9.57 -6.46 -14.66
N ARG A 562 -8.71 -5.68 -13.98
CA ARG A 562 -7.30 -5.59 -14.30
C ARG A 562 -6.55 -6.88 -14.02
N ALA A 563 -6.85 -7.55 -12.92
CA ALA A 563 -6.27 -8.85 -12.58
C ALA A 563 -6.60 -9.93 -13.64
N ALA A 564 -7.80 -9.90 -14.23
CA ALA A 564 -8.16 -10.74 -15.37
C ALA A 564 -7.35 -10.38 -16.63
N ASP A 565 -7.18 -9.10 -16.93
CA ASP A 565 -6.37 -8.63 -18.08
C ASP A 565 -4.88 -8.95 -17.90
N ASP A 566 -4.33 -8.88 -16.70
CA ASP A 566 -2.95 -9.28 -16.44
C ASP A 566 -2.79 -10.80 -16.54
N LYS A 567 -3.69 -11.61 -15.95
CA LYS A 567 -3.66 -13.09 -15.96
C LYS A 567 -3.86 -13.71 -17.34
N GLY A 568 -4.95 -13.37 -18.03
CA GLY A 568 -5.36 -13.99 -19.31
C GLY A 568 -5.60 -13.01 -20.44
N GLY A 569 -5.44 -11.70 -20.19
CA GLY A 569 -5.66 -10.68 -21.21
C GLY A 569 -7.11 -10.59 -21.65
N ARG A 570 -7.27 -10.22 -22.92
CA ARG A 570 -8.55 -9.88 -23.55
C ARG A 570 -9.62 -10.95 -23.39
N GLU A 571 -9.27 -12.22 -23.45
CA GLU A 571 -10.28 -13.28 -23.33
C GLU A 571 -10.90 -13.35 -21.93
N GLU A 572 -10.10 -13.27 -20.88
CA GLU A 572 -10.61 -13.33 -19.51
C GLU A 572 -11.35 -12.05 -19.12
N VAL A 573 -10.91 -10.89 -19.60
CA VAL A 573 -11.65 -9.62 -19.44
C VAL A 573 -13.06 -9.71 -20.04
N LEU A 574 -13.18 -10.21 -21.27
CA LEU A 574 -14.46 -10.32 -21.97
C LEU A 574 -15.35 -11.46 -21.40
N LYS A 575 -14.76 -12.42 -20.67
CA LYS A 575 -15.50 -13.41 -19.86
C LYS A 575 -15.91 -12.86 -18.48
N TYR A 576 -15.21 -11.86 -17.93
CA TYR A 576 -15.45 -11.29 -16.61
C TYR A 576 -16.64 -10.31 -16.57
N ILE A 577 -16.61 -9.23 -17.35
CA ILE A 577 -17.65 -8.18 -17.34
C ILE A 577 -18.01 -7.73 -18.75
N SER A 578 -19.21 -7.16 -18.92
CA SER A 578 -19.67 -6.59 -20.20
C SER A 578 -19.77 -5.07 -20.16
N ALA A 579 -20.25 -4.54 -19.05
CA ALA A 579 -20.28 -3.11 -18.74
C ALA A 579 -20.08 -2.90 -17.23
N VAL A 580 -19.60 -1.75 -16.81
CA VAL A 580 -19.49 -1.34 -15.41
C VAL A 580 -19.91 0.12 -15.24
N THR A 581 -20.71 0.42 -14.22
CA THR A 581 -21.17 1.80 -13.93
C THR A 581 -20.12 2.53 -13.10
N VAL A 582 -19.34 3.41 -13.73
CA VAL A 582 -18.23 4.14 -13.08
C VAL A 582 -18.10 5.57 -13.61
N GLU A 583 -17.53 6.43 -12.80
CA GLU A 583 -17.13 7.80 -13.14
C GLU A 583 -16.17 7.84 -14.35
N GLU A 584 -16.26 8.91 -15.15
CA GLU A 584 -15.37 9.17 -16.29
C GLU A 584 -13.88 9.16 -15.88
N SER A 585 -13.56 9.72 -14.71
CA SER A 585 -12.22 9.72 -14.13
C SER A 585 -11.68 8.30 -13.98
N ALA A 586 -12.53 7.35 -13.59
CA ALA A 586 -12.15 5.96 -13.41
C ALA A 586 -11.78 5.25 -14.72
N VAL A 587 -12.49 5.54 -15.81
CA VAL A 587 -12.15 5.05 -17.16
C VAL A 587 -10.82 5.62 -17.63
N VAL A 588 -10.63 6.94 -17.46
CA VAL A 588 -9.40 7.64 -17.86
C VAL A 588 -8.19 7.16 -17.05
N ALA A 589 -8.33 7.01 -15.73
CA ALA A 589 -7.27 6.52 -14.85
C ALA A 589 -6.93 5.05 -15.12
N TYR A 590 -7.92 4.17 -15.34
CA TYR A 590 -7.71 2.79 -15.73
C TYR A 590 -6.89 2.69 -17.03
N ASN A 591 -7.27 3.46 -18.05
CA ASN A 591 -6.56 3.50 -19.33
C ASN A 591 -5.18 4.19 -19.26
N LYS A 592 -4.94 5.02 -18.25
CA LYS A 592 -3.61 5.56 -17.88
C LYS A 592 -2.75 4.57 -17.08
N GLY A 593 -3.29 3.42 -16.67
CA GLY A 593 -2.55 2.35 -15.99
C GLY A 593 -2.72 2.29 -14.47
N TYR A 594 -3.71 2.97 -13.89
CA TYR A 594 -4.10 2.80 -12.48
C TYR A 594 -5.07 1.60 -12.37
N PRO A 595 -4.69 0.44 -11.78
CA PRO A 595 -5.49 -0.78 -11.84
C PRO A 595 -6.94 -0.62 -11.36
N CYS A 596 -7.13 0.14 -10.29
CA CYS A 596 -8.42 0.38 -9.67
C CYS A 596 -9.20 1.57 -10.26
N GLY A 597 -8.71 2.20 -11.34
CA GLY A 597 -9.30 3.44 -11.85
C GLY A 597 -9.18 4.65 -10.91
N ALA A 598 -8.32 4.62 -9.89
CA ALA A 598 -8.14 5.76 -9.00
C ALA A 598 -6.69 5.93 -8.56
N TYR A 599 -6.29 7.16 -8.28
CA TYR A 599 -5.07 7.45 -7.54
C TYR A 599 -5.35 7.25 -6.05
N SER A 600 -5.20 6.02 -5.55
CA SER A 600 -5.63 5.64 -4.19
C SER A 600 -4.49 5.16 -3.29
N TYR A 601 -4.77 5.05 -1.98
CA TYR A 601 -3.91 4.37 -1.01
C TYR A 601 -4.20 2.86 -0.93
N ALA A 602 -5.32 2.39 -1.51
CA ALA A 602 -5.65 0.98 -1.57
C ALA A 602 -4.56 0.15 -2.27
N ARG A 603 -4.17 -0.96 -1.64
CA ARG A 603 -3.09 -1.87 -2.09
C ARG A 603 -3.44 -2.45 -3.46
N GLY A 604 -2.49 -2.40 -4.40
CA GLY A 604 -2.70 -2.84 -5.78
C GLY A 604 -3.16 -1.75 -6.74
N CYS A 605 -3.53 -0.56 -6.25
CA CYS A 605 -3.99 0.56 -7.07
C CYS A 605 -2.86 1.48 -7.56
N GLU A 606 -1.59 1.12 -7.34
CA GLU A 606 -0.43 1.90 -7.79
C GLU A 606 -0.32 1.89 -9.32
N GLN A 607 0.20 2.95 -9.93
CA GLN A 607 0.29 3.02 -11.40
C GLN A 607 1.25 1.96 -11.95
N ARG A 608 0.77 1.20 -12.93
CA ARG A 608 1.49 0.13 -13.63
C ARG A 608 1.40 0.37 -15.14
N GLY A 609 1.86 -0.58 -15.96
CA GLY A 609 1.70 -0.50 -17.42
C GLY A 609 0.23 -0.40 -17.84
N LYS A 610 -0.07 0.24 -18.97
CA LYS A 610 -1.44 0.36 -19.51
C LYS A 610 -2.11 -1.02 -19.67
N PRO A 611 -3.46 -1.12 -19.54
CA PRO A 611 -4.17 -2.37 -19.77
C PRO A 611 -4.01 -2.85 -21.22
N LYS A 612 -3.98 -4.17 -21.42
CA LYS A 612 -4.05 -4.83 -22.74
C LYS A 612 -5.46 -4.69 -23.33
N THR A 613 -6.46 -4.58 -22.46
CA THR A 613 -7.88 -4.38 -22.79
C THR A 613 -8.40 -3.09 -22.15
N PRO A 614 -8.32 -1.94 -22.86
CA PRO A 614 -8.80 -0.67 -22.35
C PRO A 614 -10.34 -0.63 -22.25
N LEU A 615 -10.84 0.19 -21.33
CA LEU A 615 -12.25 0.56 -21.23
C LEU A 615 -12.57 1.74 -22.15
N VAL A 616 -13.86 1.95 -22.45
CA VAL A 616 -14.38 3.18 -23.06
C VAL A 616 -15.75 3.53 -22.47
N SER A 617 -16.04 4.82 -22.37
CA SER A 617 -17.27 5.38 -21.80
C SER A 617 -18.38 5.52 -22.84
N PHE A 618 -19.56 5.01 -22.52
CA PHE A 618 -20.83 5.60 -22.96
C PHE A 618 -21.40 6.49 -21.84
N TYR A 619 -21.93 7.64 -22.21
CA TYR A 619 -22.61 8.57 -21.30
C TYR A 619 -24.11 8.33 -21.48
N PRO A 620 -24.90 8.08 -20.42
CA PRO A 620 -26.28 7.69 -20.62
C PRO A 620 -27.09 8.80 -21.29
N LYS A 621 -27.72 8.47 -22.42
CA LYS A 621 -28.48 9.44 -23.24
C LYS A 621 -29.82 9.87 -22.61
N ASP A 622 -30.22 9.22 -21.52
CA ASP A 622 -31.51 9.35 -20.85
C ASP A 622 -31.43 9.97 -19.43
N SER A 623 -30.22 10.14 -18.87
CA SER A 623 -29.93 10.82 -17.59
C SER A 623 -28.42 11.08 -17.46
N ASP A 624 -27.95 12.11 -16.75
CA ASP A 624 -26.51 12.38 -16.61
C ASP A 624 -25.99 12.63 -15.19
N PRO A 625 -26.22 11.69 -14.25
CA PRO A 625 -25.75 11.82 -12.88
C PRO A 625 -24.21 11.87 -12.85
N ALA A 626 -23.65 12.65 -11.92
CA ALA A 626 -22.22 12.93 -11.84
C ALA A 626 -21.74 12.95 -10.39
N SER A 627 -20.50 12.55 -10.18
CA SER A 627 -19.80 12.68 -8.89
C SER A 627 -19.16 14.07 -8.85
N ASP A 628 -19.67 14.98 -8.02
CA ASP A 628 -19.29 16.40 -7.97
C ASP A 628 -18.35 16.79 -6.82
N HIS A 629 -17.99 15.83 -5.96
CA HIS A 629 -17.02 15.98 -4.87
C HIS A 629 -17.15 17.30 -4.07
N PRO A 630 -18.31 17.58 -3.44
CA PRO A 630 -18.54 18.79 -2.66
C PRO A 630 -17.55 18.96 -1.50
N TYR A 631 -17.27 20.20 -1.12
CA TYR A 631 -16.48 20.55 0.06
C TYR A 631 -17.40 21.10 1.16
N VAL A 632 -17.79 20.24 2.12
CA VAL A 632 -18.79 20.53 3.16
C VAL A 632 -18.10 20.86 4.49
N GLN A 633 -18.03 22.13 4.87
CA GLN A 633 -17.58 22.51 6.21
C GLN A 633 -18.67 22.19 7.25
N LEU A 634 -18.31 21.46 8.31
CA LEU A 634 -19.28 21.11 9.37
C LEU A 634 -19.47 22.25 10.38
N ARG A 635 -20.63 22.26 11.02
CA ARG A 635 -20.99 23.18 12.11
C ARG A 635 -20.11 22.94 13.34
N GLY A 636 -19.61 24.02 13.94
CA GLY A 636 -18.86 24.00 15.21
C GLY A 636 -17.34 23.94 15.14
N ILE A 637 -16.73 23.98 13.95
CA ILE A 637 -15.26 23.79 13.76
C ILE A 637 -14.37 24.93 14.30
N GLY A 638 -14.95 26.09 14.60
CA GLY A 638 -14.25 27.27 15.11
C GLY A 638 -13.59 28.14 14.03
N THR A 639 -13.37 29.42 14.36
CA THR A 639 -12.93 30.48 13.43
C THR A 639 -11.58 30.19 12.77
N ALA A 640 -10.61 29.68 13.53
CA ALA A 640 -9.28 29.37 13.04
C ALA A 640 -9.32 28.30 11.93
N LYS A 641 -10.04 27.19 12.18
CA LYS A 641 -10.24 26.13 11.19
C LYS A 641 -11.02 26.64 9.98
N GLN A 642 -12.15 27.31 10.21
CA GLN A 642 -12.99 27.86 9.14
C GLN A 642 -12.18 28.72 8.14
N LYS A 643 -11.36 29.66 8.63
CA LYS A 643 -10.58 30.52 7.74
C LYS A 643 -9.54 29.78 6.90
N VAL A 644 -8.91 28.74 7.46
CA VAL A 644 -7.98 27.87 6.71
C VAL A 644 -8.74 26.94 5.75
N SER A 645 -9.98 26.57 6.08
CA SER A 645 -10.89 25.82 5.21
C SER A 645 -11.32 26.63 3.97
N ASP A 646 -11.73 27.88 4.17
CA ASP A 646 -12.13 28.80 3.10
C ASP A 646 -10.99 29.06 2.09
N ASP A 647 -9.78 29.29 2.62
CA ASP A 647 -8.57 29.55 1.84
C ASP A 647 -8.06 28.29 1.14
N PHE A 648 -8.18 27.10 1.76
CA PHE A 648 -7.86 25.84 1.09
C PHE A 648 -8.83 25.50 -0.04
N LEU A 649 -10.13 25.72 0.12
CA LEU A 649 -11.10 25.57 -0.98
C LEU A 649 -10.76 26.51 -2.15
N THR A 650 -10.41 27.76 -1.84
CA THR A 650 -9.94 28.75 -2.84
C THR A 650 -8.68 28.26 -3.56
N TYR A 651 -7.72 27.67 -2.83
CA TYR A 651 -6.53 27.03 -3.40
C TYR A 651 -6.87 25.84 -4.31
N LEU A 652 -7.81 24.96 -3.92
CA LEU A 652 -8.24 23.81 -4.72
C LEU A 652 -8.90 24.22 -6.05
N HIS A 653 -9.67 25.30 -6.05
CA HIS A 653 -10.25 25.90 -7.26
C HIS A 653 -9.23 26.59 -8.16
N SER A 654 -7.99 26.80 -7.70
CA SER A 654 -6.93 27.41 -8.52
C SER A 654 -6.50 26.49 -9.67
N THR A 655 -6.27 27.10 -10.83
CA THR A 655 -5.87 26.40 -12.06
C THR A 655 -4.64 25.50 -11.86
N ASP A 656 -3.69 25.90 -11.01
CA ASP A 656 -2.45 25.16 -10.80
C ASP A 656 -2.60 23.98 -9.84
N ALA A 657 -3.42 24.12 -8.79
CA ALA A 657 -3.80 22.98 -7.94
C ALA A 657 -4.61 21.96 -8.75
N TYR A 658 -5.61 22.42 -9.51
CA TYR A 658 -6.39 21.57 -10.40
C TYR A 658 -5.53 20.78 -11.40
N ARG A 659 -4.64 21.48 -12.14
CA ARG A 659 -3.73 20.88 -13.13
C ARG A 659 -2.77 19.85 -12.54
N LYS A 660 -2.39 20.00 -11.27
CA LYS A 660 -1.38 19.17 -10.60
C LYS A 660 -1.96 17.98 -9.86
N TYR A 661 -3.09 18.14 -9.17
CA TYR A 661 -3.62 17.13 -8.26
C TYR A 661 -4.87 16.40 -8.75
N PHE A 662 -5.56 16.92 -9.78
CA PHE A 662 -6.85 16.37 -10.22
C PHE A 662 -6.86 16.04 -11.72
N ALA A 663 -6.45 16.97 -12.58
CA ALA A 663 -6.39 16.73 -14.03
C ALA A 663 -5.60 15.46 -14.43
N PRO A 664 -4.43 15.12 -13.83
CA PRO A 664 -3.70 13.90 -14.22
C PRO A 664 -4.50 12.60 -14.09
N TYR A 665 -5.56 12.60 -13.28
CA TYR A 665 -6.37 11.44 -12.94
C TYR A 665 -7.74 11.41 -13.63
N GLY A 666 -8.02 12.35 -14.56
CA GLY A 666 -9.23 12.31 -15.40
C GLY A 666 -10.46 13.03 -14.83
N TYR A 667 -10.30 13.82 -13.77
CA TYR A 667 -11.35 14.72 -13.28
C TYR A 667 -11.55 15.94 -14.19
N ARG A 668 -12.75 16.52 -14.20
CA ARG A 668 -13.09 17.84 -14.76
C ARG A 668 -13.00 18.92 -13.68
N THR A 669 -13.00 20.19 -14.04
CA THR A 669 -13.09 21.28 -13.04
C THR A 669 -14.42 21.20 -12.27
N TYR A 670 -14.53 21.96 -11.18
CA TYR A 670 -15.79 22.19 -10.46
C TYR A 670 -16.91 22.84 -11.32
N LYS A 671 -16.60 23.23 -12.57
CA LYS A 671 -17.56 23.73 -13.57
C LYS A 671 -17.82 22.75 -14.72
N GLY A 672 -17.33 21.51 -14.65
CA GLY A 672 -17.42 20.52 -15.73
C GLY A 672 -16.47 20.76 -16.92
N GLU A 673 -15.54 21.72 -16.81
CA GLU A 673 -14.64 22.09 -17.91
C GLU A 673 -13.50 21.07 -18.08
N VAL A 674 -13.12 20.83 -19.34
CA VAL A 674 -11.99 19.94 -19.68
C VAL A 674 -10.77 20.76 -20.09
N LEU A 675 -9.85 20.98 -19.14
CA LEU A 675 -8.58 21.64 -19.42
C LEU A 675 -7.50 20.66 -19.93
N ALA A 676 -6.30 21.18 -20.21
CA ALA A 676 -5.15 20.37 -20.62
C ALA A 676 -4.73 19.34 -19.56
N HIS A 677 -4.04 18.28 -19.99
CA HIS A 677 -3.52 17.16 -19.19
C HIS A 677 -4.56 16.25 -18.48
N THR A 678 -5.85 16.60 -18.56
CA THR A 678 -7.00 15.77 -18.13
C THR A 678 -6.95 14.34 -18.69
N GLY A 679 -6.57 14.19 -19.97
CA GLY A 679 -6.69 12.91 -20.67
C GLY A 679 -8.16 12.49 -20.89
N ILE A 680 -9.10 13.45 -20.86
CA ILE A 680 -10.49 13.22 -21.23
C ILE A 680 -10.54 13.31 -22.77
N ASP A 681 -10.31 12.18 -23.42
CA ASP A 681 -10.23 12.02 -24.87
C ASP A 681 -10.51 10.56 -25.29
N GLN A 682 -10.77 10.34 -26.58
CA GLN A 682 -11.17 9.02 -27.10
C GLN A 682 -10.05 7.97 -26.96
N ASP A 683 -8.77 8.36 -26.97
CA ASP A 683 -7.65 7.43 -26.80
C ASP A 683 -7.68 6.81 -25.39
N HIS A 684 -7.97 7.63 -24.38
CA HIS A 684 -8.21 7.22 -22.99
C HIS A 684 -9.69 6.85 -22.72
N GLY A 685 -10.51 6.72 -23.76
CA GLY A 685 -11.86 6.17 -23.71
C GLY A 685 -13.00 7.13 -23.34
N ALA A 686 -12.74 8.43 -23.16
CA ALA A 686 -13.70 9.45 -22.75
C ALA A 686 -14.05 10.43 -23.89
N ARG A 687 -14.92 11.42 -23.63
CA ARG A 687 -15.33 12.49 -24.55
C ARG A 687 -15.29 13.85 -23.85
N LYS A 688 -14.64 14.85 -24.47
CA LYS A 688 -14.57 16.22 -23.93
C LYS A 688 -15.97 16.82 -23.74
N THR A 689 -16.79 16.69 -24.77
CA THR A 689 -18.17 17.16 -24.82
C THR A 689 -19.07 15.94 -25.04
N PRO A 690 -19.52 15.25 -23.98
CA PRO A 690 -20.50 14.19 -24.12
C PRO A 690 -21.87 14.78 -24.52
N GLN A 691 -22.71 13.98 -25.17
CA GLN A 691 -24.12 14.30 -25.36
C GLN A 691 -24.90 13.67 -24.21
N THR A 692 -25.56 14.50 -23.40
CA THR A 692 -26.26 14.08 -22.19
C THR A 692 -27.61 14.76 -22.06
N LYS A 693 -28.44 14.28 -21.12
CA LYS A 693 -29.77 14.82 -20.82
C LYS A 693 -29.84 15.19 -19.34
N GLY A 694 -29.68 16.49 -19.08
CA GLY A 694 -29.77 17.11 -17.76
C GLY A 694 -31.02 16.74 -16.98
N TYR A 695 -30.90 16.67 -15.66
CA TYR A 695 -32.00 16.48 -14.73
C TYR A 695 -31.81 17.30 -13.44
N ASP A 696 -32.90 17.75 -12.84
CA ASP A 696 -32.89 18.32 -11.47
C ASP A 696 -32.70 17.19 -10.45
N ALA A 697 -31.72 17.31 -9.55
CA ALA A 697 -31.42 16.27 -8.56
C ALA A 697 -32.58 16.02 -7.56
N PRO A 698 -32.90 14.76 -7.20
CA PRO A 698 -34.00 14.46 -6.27
C PRO A 698 -33.74 14.93 -4.83
N ASP A 699 -34.80 15.32 -4.10
CA ASP A 699 -34.67 15.57 -2.66
C ASP A 699 -34.26 14.31 -1.86
N GLY A 700 -33.73 14.54 -0.65
CA GLY A 700 -33.29 13.48 0.25
C GLY A 700 -34.38 12.45 0.62
N LYS A 701 -35.66 12.77 0.49
CA LYS A 701 -36.78 11.85 0.75
C LYS A 701 -36.99 10.92 -0.44
N VAL A 702 -36.87 11.44 -1.66
CA VAL A 702 -36.89 10.64 -2.89
C VAL A 702 -35.66 9.73 -2.93
N LEU A 703 -34.47 10.24 -2.63
CA LEU A 703 -33.24 9.44 -2.53
C LEU A 703 -33.37 8.31 -1.49
N TYR A 704 -33.86 8.64 -0.29
CA TYR A 704 -34.09 7.65 0.76
C TYR A 704 -35.17 6.61 0.37
N ARG A 705 -36.22 7.03 -0.33
CA ARG A 705 -37.24 6.11 -0.86
C ARG A 705 -36.71 5.21 -1.97
N LEU A 706 -35.84 5.74 -2.82
CA LEU A 706 -35.16 5.03 -3.90
C LEU A 706 -34.26 3.92 -3.35
N GLN A 707 -33.49 4.17 -2.29
CA GLN A 707 -32.73 3.13 -1.57
C GLN A 707 -33.65 2.04 -0.99
N GLN A 708 -34.71 2.42 -0.27
CA GLN A 708 -35.70 1.47 0.26
C GLN A 708 -36.34 0.58 -0.81
N VAL A 709 -36.68 1.16 -1.97
CA VAL A 709 -37.29 0.40 -3.07
C VAL A 709 -36.24 -0.48 -3.76
N TRP A 710 -35.05 0.05 -4.05
CA TRP A 710 -33.95 -0.70 -4.69
C TRP A 710 -33.61 -2.01 -3.96
N ALA A 711 -33.62 -2.01 -2.62
CA ALA A 711 -33.41 -3.21 -1.81
C ALA A 711 -34.42 -4.35 -2.08
N SER A 712 -35.53 -4.07 -2.77
CA SER A 712 -36.52 -5.06 -3.25
C SER A 712 -36.48 -5.35 -4.76
N LEU A 713 -35.64 -4.61 -5.51
CA LEU A 713 -35.45 -4.75 -6.96
C LEU A 713 -34.10 -5.39 -7.31
N ARG A 714 -33.11 -5.29 -6.42
CA ARG A 714 -31.81 -5.94 -6.56
C ARG A 714 -31.93 -7.46 -6.67
N ARG A 715 -30.90 -8.11 -7.20
CA ARG A 715 -30.85 -9.59 -7.20
C ARG A 715 -30.77 -10.08 -5.76
N ARG A 716 -31.66 -11.01 -5.41
CA ARG A 716 -31.63 -11.72 -4.12
C ARG A 716 -30.27 -12.39 -3.93
N ALA A 717 -29.75 -12.37 -2.72
CA ALA A 717 -28.54 -13.09 -2.37
C ALA A 717 -28.86 -14.49 -1.81
N ASN A 718 -27.96 -15.42 -2.09
CA ASN A 718 -27.79 -16.70 -1.42
C ASN A 718 -26.37 -16.69 -0.85
N VAL A 719 -26.21 -16.57 0.46
CA VAL A 719 -24.91 -16.45 1.12
C VAL A 719 -24.73 -17.53 2.18
N LEU A 720 -23.57 -18.16 2.18
CA LEU A 720 -23.11 -19.00 3.28
C LEU A 720 -21.98 -18.27 4.02
N VAL A 721 -22.25 -17.84 5.25
CA VAL A 721 -21.22 -17.28 6.15
C VAL A 721 -20.48 -18.44 6.79
N VAL A 722 -19.15 -18.41 6.76
CA VAL A 722 -18.27 -19.48 7.24
C VAL A 722 -17.24 -18.85 8.16
N ILE A 723 -17.33 -19.17 9.46
CA ILE A 723 -16.53 -18.53 10.50
C ILE A 723 -15.52 -19.52 11.08
N ASP A 724 -14.26 -19.13 11.07
CA ASP A 724 -13.16 -19.83 11.73
C ASP A 724 -13.37 -19.82 13.24
N THR A 725 -13.39 -21.00 13.84
CA THR A 725 -13.42 -21.21 15.30
C THR A 725 -12.15 -21.90 15.79
N SER A 726 -11.05 -21.89 15.02
CA SER A 726 -9.74 -22.38 15.46
C SER A 726 -9.22 -21.68 16.73
N LYS A 727 -8.29 -22.31 17.46
CA LYS A 727 -7.73 -21.76 18.70
C LYS A 727 -7.03 -20.40 18.52
N SER A 728 -6.51 -20.07 17.33
CA SER A 728 -5.93 -18.74 17.10
C SER A 728 -6.97 -17.62 17.13
N MET A 729 -8.28 -17.92 17.09
CA MET A 729 -9.35 -16.94 17.34
C MET A 729 -9.46 -16.55 18.83
N ASP A 730 -8.71 -17.18 19.72
CA ASP A 730 -8.51 -16.75 21.11
C ASP A 730 -7.28 -15.81 21.26
N ASP A 731 -6.51 -15.56 20.19
CA ASP A 731 -5.41 -14.58 20.20
C ASP A 731 -5.91 -13.21 20.63
N LYS A 732 -5.19 -12.57 21.57
CA LYS A 732 -5.45 -11.17 21.94
C LYS A 732 -4.98 -10.19 20.87
N VAL A 733 -5.82 -9.20 20.59
CA VAL A 733 -5.54 -8.11 19.68
C VAL A 733 -4.69 -7.04 20.39
N PRO A 734 -3.53 -6.63 19.82
CA PRO A 734 -2.70 -5.57 20.38
C PRO A 734 -3.47 -4.26 20.55
N GLY A 735 -3.35 -3.63 21.73
CA GLY A 735 -3.95 -2.33 22.00
C GLY A 735 -5.46 -2.32 22.32
N THR A 736 -6.17 -3.45 22.22
CA THR A 736 -7.57 -3.57 22.70
C THR A 736 -7.69 -4.44 23.95
N GLY A 737 -6.78 -5.39 24.16
CA GLY A 737 -6.80 -6.34 25.29
C GLY A 737 -7.81 -7.48 25.16
N ARG A 738 -8.68 -7.43 24.13
CA ARG A 738 -9.72 -8.39 23.78
C ARG A 738 -9.22 -9.45 22.80
N THR A 739 -9.90 -10.59 22.68
CA THR A 739 -9.56 -11.63 21.70
C THR A 739 -10.12 -11.33 20.31
N LYS A 740 -9.60 -11.99 19.27
CA LYS A 740 -10.18 -12.01 17.92
C LYS A 740 -11.68 -12.37 17.98
N MET A 741 -12.04 -13.49 18.62
CA MET A 741 -13.43 -13.93 18.70
C MET A 741 -14.32 -12.95 19.48
N GLU A 742 -13.85 -12.35 20.57
CA GLU A 742 -14.61 -11.33 21.31
C GLU A 742 -14.98 -10.12 20.44
N LEU A 743 -14.10 -9.67 19.56
CA LEU A 743 -14.39 -8.54 18.65
C LEU A 743 -15.29 -8.95 17.48
N LEU A 744 -15.24 -10.22 17.05
CA LEU A 744 -16.17 -10.74 16.05
C LEU A 744 -17.60 -10.88 16.58
N ARG A 745 -17.77 -11.29 17.85
CA ARG A 745 -19.08 -11.36 18.52
C ARG A 745 -19.78 -10.00 18.66
N ASP A 746 -19.00 -8.91 18.77
CA ASP A 746 -19.51 -7.53 18.78
C ASP A 746 -19.78 -6.96 17.37
N ALA A 747 -19.34 -7.65 16.32
CA ALA A 747 -19.52 -7.27 14.92
C ALA A 747 -20.51 -8.20 14.18
N GLU A 748 -21.27 -9.01 14.92
CA GLU A 748 -22.31 -9.92 14.42
C GLU A 748 -23.45 -9.16 13.71
N SER A 749 -23.66 -7.91 14.12
CA SER A 749 -24.59 -6.97 13.49
C SER A 749 -24.13 -6.58 12.09
N ALA A 750 -22.83 -6.32 11.89
CA ALA A 750 -22.26 -6.02 10.57
C ALA A 750 -22.32 -7.21 9.60
N LEU A 751 -22.34 -8.46 10.09
CA LEU A 751 -22.53 -9.66 9.27
C LEU A 751 -23.96 -9.81 8.73
N PHE A 752 -24.98 -9.44 9.50
CA PHE A 752 -26.37 -9.87 9.23
C PHE A 752 -27.38 -8.74 9.05
N ASP A 753 -27.06 -7.49 9.38
CA ASP A 753 -28.03 -6.39 9.28
C ASP A 753 -28.25 -5.86 7.85
N GLY A 754 -27.28 -6.02 6.95
CA GLY A 754 -27.38 -5.58 5.55
C GLY A 754 -28.28 -6.44 4.65
N PHE A 755 -28.67 -7.64 5.07
CA PHE A 755 -29.49 -8.55 4.25
C PHE A 755 -30.99 -8.21 4.31
N ALA A 756 -31.64 -8.30 3.16
CA ALA A 756 -33.09 -8.17 3.04
C ALA A 756 -33.78 -9.43 3.58
N LYS A 757 -35.02 -9.31 4.06
CA LYS A 757 -35.82 -10.43 4.62
C LYS A 757 -35.98 -11.62 3.66
N THR A 758 -35.86 -11.38 2.36
CA THR A 758 -35.94 -12.38 1.29
C THR A 758 -34.60 -13.06 0.97
N ASP A 759 -33.45 -12.45 1.29
CA ASP A 759 -32.15 -13.06 1.03
C ASP A 759 -32.01 -14.35 1.82
N ARG A 760 -31.34 -15.34 1.23
CA ARG A 760 -31.08 -16.63 1.88
C ARG A 760 -29.70 -16.62 2.50
N VAL A 761 -29.61 -16.81 3.81
CA VAL A 761 -28.34 -16.84 4.54
C VAL A 761 -28.27 -18.08 5.41
N GLY A 762 -27.11 -18.73 5.42
CA GLY A 762 -26.77 -19.78 6.39
C GLY A 762 -25.44 -19.48 7.09
N LEU A 763 -25.15 -20.20 8.17
CA LEU A 763 -23.93 -20.08 8.96
C LEU A 763 -23.32 -21.46 9.24
N TRP A 764 -22.03 -21.59 8.96
CA TRP A 764 -21.18 -22.69 9.41
C TRP A 764 -20.07 -22.14 10.32
N GLU A 765 -19.72 -22.89 11.36
CA GLU A 765 -18.39 -22.76 11.98
C GLU A 765 -17.40 -23.76 11.35
N PHE A 766 -16.09 -23.50 11.48
CA PHE A 766 -15.07 -24.44 11.02
C PHE A 766 -13.77 -24.42 11.84
N SER A 767 -13.19 -25.62 12.01
CA SER A 767 -11.96 -25.89 12.77
C SER A 767 -11.33 -27.19 12.22
N ASN A 768 -10.77 -28.07 13.05
CA ASN A 768 -10.30 -29.39 12.62
C ASN A 768 -11.32 -30.48 12.96
N ALA A 769 -11.39 -31.50 12.10
CA ALA A 769 -12.38 -32.57 12.24
C ALA A 769 -12.33 -33.28 13.60
N ALA A 770 -11.17 -33.31 14.26
CA ALA A 770 -11.02 -33.87 15.61
C ALA A 770 -11.88 -33.19 16.68
N ASN A 771 -12.15 -31.88 16.57
CA ASN A 771 -13.04 -31.16 17.50
C ASN A 771 -14.49 -31.08 16.99
N LEU A 772 -14.71 -31.19 15.67
CA LEU A 772 -16.05 -31.17 15.04
C LEU A 772 -16.56 -32.59 14.72
N GLY A 773 -16.59 -33.47 15.73
CA GLY A 773 -17.24 -34.78 15.66
C GLY A 773 -16.58 -35.84 14.76
N GLY A 774 -15.34 -35.62 14.32
CA GLY A 774 -14.49 -36.62 13.66
C GLY A 774 -14.70 -36.82 12.16
N LYS A 775 -15.62 -36.09 11.51
CA LYS A 775 -16.00 -36.34 10.10
C LYS A 775 -15.62 -35.22 9.13
N HIS A 776 -15.81 -33.96 9.52
CA HIS A 776 -15.67 -32.80 8.64
C HIS A 776 -14.96 -31.66 9.38
N HIS A 777 -14.32 -30.77 8.62
CA HIS A 777 -13.65 -29.59 9.17
C HIS A 777 -14.62 -28.44 9.50
N TYR A 778 -15.91 -28.62 9.28
CA TYR A 778 -16.97 -27.63 9.47
C TYR A 778 -18.19 -28.25 10.13
N LEU A 779 -19.00 -27.41 10.78
CA LEU A 779 -20.31 -27.75 11.34
C LEU A 779 -21.34 -26.73 10.86
N PRO A 780 -22.41 -27.16 10.16
CA PRO A 780 -23.56 -26.31 9.91
C PRO A 780 -24.28 -25.96 11.21
N LEU A 781 -24.42 -24.67 11.50
CA LEU A 781 -25.16 -24.14 12.65
C LEU A 781 -26.55 -23.66 12.24
N VAL A 782 -26.65 -23.02 11.07
CA VAL A 782 -27.92 -22.52 10.50
C VAL A 782 -27.95 -22.80 9.01
N ASP A 783 -28.96 -23.54 8.54
CA ASP A 783 -29.16 -23.83 7.11
C ASP A 783 -29.45 -22.57 6.26
N ILE A 784 -29.22 -22.66 4.95
CA ILE A 784 -29.36 -21.53 4.02
C ILE A 784 -30.84 -21.30 3.66
N GLY A 785 -31.55 -20.49 4.45
CA GLY A 785 -32.96 -20.13 4.24
C GLY A 785 -33.21 -18.61 4.31
N PRO A 786 -34.44 -18.13 4.03
CA PRO A 786 -34.74 -16.69 4.02
C PRO A 786 -34.52 -16.01 5.39
N MET A 787 -33.91 -14.83 5.42
CA MET A 787 -33.60 -14.09 6.65
C MET A 787 -34.82 -13.77 7.53
N GLY A 788 -35.99 -13.58 6.93
CA GLY A 788 -37.26 -13.33 7.62
C GLY A 788 -38.05 -14.58 8.02
N GLU A 789 -37.55 -15.78 7.73
CA GLU A 789 -38.15 -17.05 8.13
C GLU A 789 -38.09 -17.23 9.66
N LYS A 790 -39.04 -17.96 10.25
CA LYS A 790 -38.99 -18.35 11.68
C LYS A 790 -38.58 -19.80 11.84
N LEU A 791 -37.61 -20.05 12.73
CA LEU A 791 -36.91 -21.33 12.82
C LEU A 791 -37.44 -22.18 13.98
N THR A 792 -37.93 -23.39 13.69
CA THR A 792 -38.55 -24.28 14.70
C THR A 792 -37.55 -24.91 15.65
N ASP A 793 -36.34 -25.15 15.17
CA ASP A 793 -35.14 -25.59 15.87
C ASP A 793 -34.58 -24.48 16.79
N HIS A 794 -34.47 -23.24 16.29
CA HIS A 794 -34.06 -22.07 17.11
C HIS A 794 -35.26 -21.36 17.77
N HIS A 795 -36.13 -22.12 18.46
CA HIS A 795 -37.21 -21.63 19.34
C HIS A 795 -38.24 -20.62 18.74
N GLY A 796 -38.38 -20.53 17.42
CA GLY A 796 -39.28 -19.60 16.74
C GLY A 796 -38.72 -18.18 16.57
N LEU A 797 -37.42 -17.98 16.80
CA LEU A 797 -36.64 -16.80 16.40
C LEU A 797 -36.70 -16.61 14.88
N THR A 798 -36.45 -15.39 14.39
CA THR A 798 -36.19 -15.24 12.95
C THR A 798 -34.81 -15.81 12.61
N ARG A 799 -34.60 -16.25 11.36
CA ARG A 799 -33.29 -16.75 10.90
C ARG A 799 -32.18 -15.73 11.14
N LYS A 800 -32.48 -14.43 10.94
CA LYS A 800 -31.57 -13.33 11.28
C LYS A 800 -31.17 -13.29 12.76
N ASP A 801 -32.13 -13.45 13.67
CA ASP A 801 -31.87 -13.42 15.12
C ASP A 801 -31.12 -14.68 15.58
N ALA A 802 -31.45 -15.84 15.01
CA ALA A 802 -30.73 -17.09 15.23
C ALA A 802 -29.27 -16.99 14.76
N LEU A 803 -29.03 -16.50 13.55
CA LEU A 803 -27.67 -16.28 13.01
C LEU A 803 -26.81 -15.39 13.92
N LYS A 804 -27.37 -14.29 14.46
CA LYS A 804 -26.68 -13.47 15.48
C LYS A 804 -26.41 -14.26 16.76
N GLY A 805 -27.41 -14.97 17.28
CA GLY A 805 -27.30 -15.82 18.47
C GLY A 805 -26.16 -16.84 18.36
N GLU A 806 -26.13 -17.63 17.28
CA GLU A 806 -25.08 -18.61 17.04
C GLU A 806 -23.68 -17.96 16.96
N VAL A 807 -23.54 -16.80 16.30
CA VAL A 807 -22.25 -16.06 16.27
C VAL A 807 -21.81 -15.62 17.67
N THR A 808 -22.73 -15.13 18.52
CA THR A 808 -22.38 -14.80 19.92
C THR A 808 -22.02 -16.05 20.74
N GLY A 809 -22.48 -17.24 20.34
CA GLY A 809 -22.20 -18.52 21.00
C GLY A 809 -20.88 -19.20 20.60
N LEU A 810 -20.25 -18.83 19.48
CA LEU A 810 -19.04 -19.50 18.97
C LEU A 810 -17.89 -19.54 19.99
N VAL A 811 -17.22 -20.69 20.13
CA VAL A 811 -16.09 -20.89 21.09
C VAL A 811 -14.82 -21.36 20.36
N PRO A 812 -13.68 -20.63 20.49
CA PRO A 812 -12.41 -21.05 19.90
C PRO A 812 -11.93 -22.42 20.39
N ASN A 813 -11.71 -23.35 19.46
CA ASN A 813 -11.30 -24.73 19.69
C ASN A 813 -10.50 -25.27 18.49
N GLY A 814 -9.66 -26.29 18.68
CA GLY A 814 -8.97 -26.97 17.56
C GLY A 814 -8.01 -26.09 16.74
N ALA A 815 -7.89 -26.39 15.44
CA ALA A 815 -6.91 -25.80 14.50
C ALA A 815 -7.51 -25.72 13.08
N THR A 816 -7.04 -24.80 12.24
CA THR A 816 -7.81 -24.33 11.07
C THR A 816 -7.88 -25.32 9.90
N GLY A 817 -9.08 -25.85 9.61
CA GLY A 817 -9.35 -26.79 8.51
C GLY A 817 -9.79 -26.16 7.19
N LEU A 818 -9.08 -25.10 6.76
CA LEU A 818 -9.51 -24.18 5.69
C LEU A 818 -9.89 -24.86 4.36
N TYR A 819 -8.99 -25.66 3.77
CA TYR A 819 -9.11 -26.10 2.37
C TYR A 819 -10.33 -27.01 2.13
N GLY A 820 -10.53 -28.02 2.98
CA GLY A 820 -11.69 -28.91 2.89
C GLY A 820 -13.03 -28.22 3.20
N THR A 821 -13.01 -27.18 4.04
CA THR A 821 -14.20 -26.38 4.33
C THR A 821 -14.60 -25.51 3.14
N VAL A 822 -13.64 -24.82 2.50
CA VAL A 822 -13.91 -24.00 1.30
C VAL A 822 -14.47 -24.84 0.15
N GLU A 823 -13.90 -26.04 -0.06
CA GLU A 823 -14.39 -27.00 -1.05
C GLU A 823 -15.84 -27.44 -0.75
N ALA A 824 -16.13 -27.84 0.49
CA ALA A 824 -17.47 -28.30 0.90
C ALA A 824 -18.53 -27.19 0.89
N ALA A 825 -18.15 -25.95 1.23
CA ALA A 825 -19.02 -24.79 1.16
C ALA A 825 -19.41 -24.48 -0.30
N VAL A 826 -18.44 -24.48 -1.23
CA VAL A 826 -18.69 -24.29 -2.66
C VAL A 826 -19.54 -25.43 -3.24
N ASP A 827 -19.25 -26.68 -2.91
CA ASP A 827 -20.07 -27.82 -3.33
C ASP A 827 -21.51 -27.73 -2.79
N THR A 828 -21.72 -27.19 -1.60
CA THR A 828 -23.06 -27.00 -1.02
C THR A 828 -23.81 -25.88 -1.74
N MET A 829 -23.19 -24.71 -1.92
CA MET A 829 -23.75 -23.61 -2.71
C MET A 829 -24.01 -23.98 -4.19
N ARG A 830 -23.34 -25.01 -4.71
CA ARG A 830 -23.57 -25.55 -6.07
C ARG A 830 -24.73 -26.54 -6.18
N LYS A 831 -25.19 -27.17 -5.08
CA LYS A 831 -26.39 -28.02 -5.10
C LYS A 831 -27.61 -27.16 -5.44
N ASP A 832 -27.90 -26.19 -4.57
CA ASP A 832 -29.06 -25.29 -4.64
C ASP A 832 -28.76 -23.98 -5.39
N TYR A 833 -27.89 -24.05 -6.40
CA TYR A 833 -27.47 -22.89 -7.20
C TYR A 833 -28.65 -22.26 -7.96
N ASP A 834 -28.97 -21.01 -7.63
CA ASP A 834 -30.04 -20.23 -8.23
C ASP A 834 -29.44 -19.21 -9.21
N PRO A 835 -29.58 -19.36 -10.55
CA PRO A 835 -28.99 -18.43 -11.52
C PRO A 835 -29.61 -17.02 -11.46
N ALA A 836 -30.80 -16.83 -10.88
CA ALA A 836 -31.36 -15.51 -10.66
C ALA A 836 -30.72 -14.77 -9.47
N ALA A 837 -30.08 -15.51 -8.54
CA ALA A 837 -29.49 -14.98 -7.32
C ALA A 837 -27.97 -14.72 -7.41
N ILE A 838 -27.46 -13.88 -6.51
CA ILE A 838 -26.02 -13.80 -6.22
C ILE A 838 -25.69 -14.98 -5.30
N ASN A 839 -24.91 -15.96 -5.76
CA ASN A 839 -24.51 -17.12 -4.96
C ASN A 839 -23.09 -16.91 -4.44
N ALA A 840 -22.92 -16.82 -3.12
CA ALA A 840 -21.65 -16.47 -2.50
C ALA A 840 -21.39 -17.17 -1.16
N ILE A 841 -20.12 -17.12 -0.75
CA ILE A 841 -19.60 -17.52 0.56
C ILE A 841 -18.86 -16.31 1.13
N VAL A 842 -19.00 -16.10 2.44
CA VAL A 842 -18.27 -15.07 3.19
C VAL A 842 -17.45 -15.80 4.26
N LEU A 843 -16.13 -15.87 4.04
CA LEU A 843 -15.20 -16.69 4.80
C LEU A 843 -14.33 -15.82 5.72
N LEU A 844 -14.55 -15.91 7.03
CA LEU A 844 -13.79 -15.18 8.06
C LEU A 844 -12.78 -16.12 8.69
N THR A 845 -11.49 -15.78 8.64
CA THR A 845 -10.40 -16.66 9.12
C THR A 845 -9.08 -15.90 9.25
N ASP A 846 -8.11 -16.42 10.01
CA ASP A 846 -6.73 -15.94 9.93
C ASP A 846 -5.89 -16.60 8.81
N GLY A 847 -6.54 -17.35 7.91
CA GLY A 847 -5.99 -17.77 6.62
C GLY A 847 -4.99 -18.92 6.69
N ARG A 848 -4.77 -19.49 7.87
CA ARG A 848 -3.90 -20.66 8.06
C ARG A 848 -4.65 -21.94 7.68
N ASN A 849 -3.92 -22.94 7.18
CA ASN A 849 -4.46 -24.30 7.04
C ASN A 849 -3.59 -25.27 7.85
N GLU A 850 -4.09 -25.64 9.02
CA GLU A 850 -3.41 -26.48 10.02
C GLU A 850 -4.07 -27.86 10.16
N GLY A 851 -5.13 -28.13 9.40
CA GLY A 851 -5.85 -29.41 9.35
C GLY A 851 -5.04 -30.56 8.72
N VAL A 852 -5.21 -31.75 9.29
CA VAL A 852 -4.75 -33.05 8.75
C VAL A 852 -6.01 -33.85 8.35
N PRO A 853 -6.05 -34.54 7.20
CA PRO A 853 -4.97 -34.74 6.21
C PRO A 853 -4.67 -33.49 5.36
N PRO A 854 -3.48 -33.42 4.72
CA PRO A 854 -3.06 -32.31 3.85
C PRO A 854 -3.75 -32.33 2.46
N THR A 855 -4.98 -32.83 2.39
CA THR A 855 -5.77 -33.02 1.17
C THR A 855 -7.21 -32.59 1.41
N PRO A 856 -7.81 -31.71 0.58
CA PRO A 856 -7.23 -31.10 -0.63
C PRO A 856 -6.09 -30.14 -0.31
N ASN A 857 -5.20 -29.93 -1.29
CA ASN A 857 -4.20 -28.85 -1.26
C ASN A 857 -4.78 -27.60 -1.94
N LEU A 858 -4.08 -26.46 -1.81
CA LEU A 858 -4.55 -25.19 -2.36
C LEU A 858 -4.80 -25.27 -3.88
N GLU A 859 -3.87 -25.82 -4.66
CA GLU A 859 -4.01 -25.96 -6.13
C GLU A 859 -5.29 -26.69 -6.54
N ASN A 860 -5.60 -27.82 -5.90
CA ASN A 860 -6.83 -28.57 -6.15
C ASN A 860 -8.09 -27.78 -5.76
N VAL A 861 -8.06 -27.05 -4.63
CA VAL A 861 -9.17 -26.17 -4.23
C VAL A 861 -9.37 -25.07 -5.28
N LEU A 862 -8.33 -24.32 -5.65
CA LEU A 862 -8.40 -23.22 -6.62
C LEU A 862 -8.94 -23.69 -7.97
N ALA A 863 -8.46 -24.85 -8.46
CA ALA A 863 -8.95 -25.46 -9.69
C ALA A 863 -10.43 -25.86 -9.61
N ARG A 864 -10.90 -26.37 -8.46
CA ARG A 864 -12.27 -26.85 -8.29
C ARG A 864 -13.27 -25.73 -8.00
N ILE A 865 -12.91 -24.70 -7.25
CA ILE A 865 -13.78 -23.54 -7.00
C ILE A 865 -13.82 -22.59 -8.20
N GLY A 866 -12.72 -22.46 -8.96
CA GLY A 866 -12.62 -21.59 -10.13
C GLY A 866 -13.35 -22.05 -11.39
N THR A 867 -14.04 -23.20 -11.37
CA THR A 867 -14.82 -23.66 -12.53
C THR A 867 -15.96 -22.66 -12.85
N PRO A 868 -16.12 -22.24 -14.12
CA PRO A 868 -16.97 -21.11 -14.47
C PRO A 868 -18.48 -21.42 -14.47
N ASP A 869 -18.86 -22.70 -14.54
CA ASP A 869 -20.25 -23.16 -14.38
C ASP A 869 -20.64 -23.20 -12.90
N LYS A 870 -21.92 -22.94 -12.61
CA LYS A 870 -22.46 -22.69 -11.26
C LYS A 870 -21.49 -21.88 -10.38
N ARG A 871 -21.19 -20.65 -10.83
CA ARG A 871 -20.17 -19.79 -10.20
C ARG A 871 -20.61 -19.30 -8.83
N VAL A 872 -19.97 -19.81 -7.79
CA VAL A 872 -20.09 -19.34 -6.40
C VAL A 872 -18.90 -18.42 -6.11
N ARG A 873 -19.17 -17.24 -5.56
CA ARG A 873 -18.13 -16.24 -5.20
C ARG A 873 -17.67 -16.44 -3.77
N VAL A 874 -16.39 -16.69 -3.52
CA VAL A 874 -15.84 -16.82 -2.15
C VAL A 874 -15.17 -15.50 -1.77
N PHE A 875 -15.89 -14.64 -1.05
CA PHE A 875 -15.31 -13.45 -0.44
C PHE A 875 -14.61 -13.86 0.84
N THR A 876 -13.37 -13.41 1.02
CA THR A 876 -12.52 -13.79 2.16
C THR A 876 -12.23 -12.57 3.04
N VAL A 877 -12.12 -12.77 4.35
CA VAL A 877 -11.81 -11.74 5.35
C VAL A 877 -10.65 -12.23 6.21
N ALA A 878 -9.46 -11.69 5.96
CA ALA A 878 -8.23 -12.06 6.65
C ALA A 878 -8.12 -11.33 8.00
N TYR A 879 -8.15 -12.06 9.12
CA TYR A 879 -8.42 -11.45 10.43
C TYR A 879 -7.26 -11.48 11.44
N GLY A 880 -6.79 -10.28 11.82
CA GLY A 880 -5.70 -10.07 12.79
C GLY A 880 -4.29 -10.13 12.18
N SER A 881 -3.31 -9.47 12.81
CA SER A 881 -2.00 -9.16 12.20
C SER A 881 -1.10 -10.36 11.82
N LYS A 882 -1.36 -11.56 12.35
CA LYS A 882 -0.68 -12.82 11.98
C LYS A 882 -1.39 -13.58 10.84
N ALA A 883 -2.48 -13.04 10.31
CA ALA A 883 -3.28 -13.67 9.29
C ALA A 883 -2.59 -13.65 7.93
N ASP A 884 -2.55 -14.84 7.32
CA ASP A 884 -2.19 -15.09 5.93
C ASP A 884 -0.80 -14.57 5.47
N GLN A 885 0.17 -15.50 5.37
CA GLN A 885 1.51 -15.20 4.89
C GLN A 885 1.53 -15.06 3.36
N GLN A 886 2.21 -14.03 2.87
CA GLN A 886 2.30 -13.77 1.44
C GLN A 886 3.25 -14.74 0.72
N ASP A 887 2.85 -15.17 -0.48
CA ASP A 887 3.64 -15.94 -1.42
C ASP A 887 4.76 -15.09 -2.06
N VAL A 888 5.55 -15.71 -2.95
CA VAL A 888 6.65 -15.06 -3.68
C VAL A 888 6.18 -13.94 -4.64
N ASN A 889 4.89 -13.86 -4.96
CA ASN A 889 4.27 -12.79 -5.74
C ASN A 889 3.62 -11.71 -4.86
N GLY A 890 3.72 -11.82 -3.53
CA GLY A 890 3.12 -10.90 -2.57
C GLY A 890 1.62 -11.12 -2.34
N ARG A 891 1.06 -12.27 -2.73
CA ARG A 891 -0.36 -12.62 -2.56
C ARG A 891 -0.59 -13.55 -1.39
N SER A 892 -1.76 -13.43 -0.78
CA SER A 892 -2.18 -14.25 0.35
C SER A 892 -3.04 -15.45 -0.12
N VAL A 893 -3.13 -16.52 0.66
CA VAL A 893 -3.96 -17.71 0.38
C VAL A 893 -5.43 -17.33 0.18
N LEU A 894 -5.92 -16.40 0.99
CA LEU A 894 -7.28 -15.84 0.93
C LEU A 894 -7.48 -14.93 -0.29
N GLU A 895 -6.44 -14.19 -0.72
CA GLU A 895 -6.44 -13.46 -2.00
C GLU A 895 -6.51 -14.41 -3.20
N GLU A 896 -5.81 -15.56 -3.17
CA GLU A 896 -5.89 -16.57 -4.23
C GLU A 896 -7.28 -17.22 -4.31
N ILE A 897 -7.86 -17.63 -3.17
CA ILE A 897 -9.20 -18.22 -3.08
C ILE A 897 -10.27 -17.27 -3.63
N ALA A 898 -10.21 -15.98 -3.25
CA ALA A 898 -11.12 -14.97 -3.77
C ALA A 898 -10.90 -14.74 -5.28
N ALA A 899 -9.65 -14.58 -5.73
CA ALA A 899 -9.33 -14.34 -7.13
C ALA A 899 -9.70 -15.52 -8.04
N ALA A 900 -9.61 -16.77 -7.57
CA ALA A 900 -10.04 -17.95 -8.33
C ALA A 900 -11.53 -17.95 -8.63
N THR A 901 -12.37 -17.44 -7.72
CA THR A 901 -13.83 -17.30 -7.93
C THR A 901 -14.24 -15.95 -8.52
N GLY A 902 -13.29 -15.02 -8.71
CA GLY A 902 -13.51 -13.66 -9.18
C GLY A 902 -14.14 -12.71 -8.14
N ALA A 903 -14.11 -13.10 -6.86
CA ALA A 903 -14.55 -12.33 -5.69
C ALA A 903 -13.44 -11.36 -5.22
N HIS A 904 -13.56 -10.82 -4.00
CA HIS A 904 -12.55 -9.97 -3.39
C HIS A 904 -12.11 -10.51 -2.01
N ALA A 905 -10.86 -10.23 -1.65
CA ALA A 905 -10.29 -10.57 -0.36
C ALA A 905 -10.06 -9.29 0.44
N TYR A 906 -10.65 -9.24 1.63
CA TYR A 906 -10.64 -8.09 2.50
C TYR A 906 -9.64 -8.28 3.65
N ASP A 907 -8.96 -7.19 4.02
CA ASP A 907 -7.92 -7.20 5.04
C ASP A 907 -8.43 -6.54 6.33
N ALA A 908 -8.60 -7.34 7.39
CA ALA A 908 -8.97 -6.91 8.74
C ALA A 908 -7.83 -7.15 9.74
N LYS A 909 -6.57 -6.88 9.32
CA LYS A 909 -5.39 -6.97 10.20
C LYS A 909 -5.32 -5.89 11.28
N ASP A 910 -6.01 -4.75 11.11
CA ASP A 910 -6.41 -3.87 12.23
C ASP A 910 -7.84 -4.23 12.64
N PRO A 911 -8.05 -4.89 13.79
CA PRO A 911 -9.38 -5.33 14.20
C PRO A 911 -10.33 -4.21 14.60
N LYS A 912 -9.86 -2.95 14.68
CA LYS A 912 -10.74 -1.79 14.90
C LYS A 912 -11.66 -1.52 13.71
N ILE A 913 -11.20 -1.83 12.49
CA ILE A 913 -12.00 -1.67 11.27
C ILE A 913 -12.80 -2.93 10.91
N LEU A 914 -12.92 -3.93 11.80
CA LEU A 914 -13.63 -5.17 11.49
C LEU A 914 -15.07 -4.91 11.06
N SER A 915 -15.82 -4.07 11.79
CA SER A 915 -17.21 -3.74 11.46
C SER A 915 -17.34 -3.00 10.12
N GLU A 916 -16.37 -2.14 9.76
CA GLU A 916 -16.31 -1.50 8.44
C GLU A 916 -16.03 -2.54 7.34
N VAL A 917 -15.03 -3.41 7.54
CA VAL A 917 -14.66 -4.46 6.59
C VAL A 917 -15.81 -5.43 6.34
N LEU A 918 -16.46 -5.92 7.40
CA LEU A 918 -17.63 -6.81 7.27
C LEU A 918 -18.78 -6.11 6.56
N THR A 919 -19.06 -4.85 6.89
CA THR A 919 -20.04 -4.02 6.19
C THR A 919 -19.70 -3.90 4.69
N SER A 920 -18.43 -3.68 4.35
CA SER A 920 -17.92 -3.65 2.97
C SER A 920 -18.13 -4.98 2.24
N VAL A 921 -17.87 -6.12 2.90
CA VAL A 921 -18.12 -7.46 2.36
C VAL A 921 -19.62 -7.68 2.11
N ILE A 922 -20.47 -7.41 3.11
CA ILE A 922 -21.93 -7.60 3.00
C ILE A 922 -22.56 -6.66 1.96
N SER A 923 -21.96 -5.50 1.67
CA SER A 923 -22.41 -4.61 0.60
C SER A 923 -22.38 -5.22 -0.81
N ASN A 924 -21.76 -6.40 -1.00
CA ASN A 924 -21.76 -7.12 -2.27
C ASN A 924 -23.11 -7.78 -2.64
N PHE A 925 -24.11 -7.73 -1.74
CA PHE A 925 -25.32 -8.55 -1.79
C PHE A 925 -26.63 -7.76 -1.91
#